data_AF-A0A0W1LG13-F1
#
_entry.id   AF-A0A0W1LG13-F1
#
_cell.length_a   1.000
_cell.length_b   1.000
_cell.length_c   1.000
_cell.angle_alpha   90.00
_cell.angle_beta   90.00
_cell.angle_gamma   90.00
#
_symmetry.space_group_name_H-M   'P 1'
#
loop_
_entity.id
_entity.type
_entity.pdbx_description
1 polymer ?
#
loop_
_entity_poly.entity_id
_entity_poly.type
_entity_poly.pdbx_seq_one_letter_code
_entity_poly.pdbx_strand_id
1 'polypeptide(L)'
;MANRIIKYTPIAASVALTLSLAGCGSDNENVYTKPTPVTVYNAEVTTNFNTKVSGKAVKGSLKNATVTVTTLNEAGENVPVAFRLAAADESFSAESTTSQADADASAKAKIAASNPEAFMTAANGGYTLFIEDSFTGPLHITVATSKEGDDSFVKCDSLVGCGSYETAPAVSDDETMLNNGDTDIDFGEWYKDDLALQVVKFISPPETAAQSKGPSPRFADGDNASAKSYAANATFYTSVAAKLLLDSAADGTAVSDEEVAAASLKTLIQIVGPSAALKASALIGDISSGGAVDFTDIGEGDSLDAGTLALMQTAVSLQTLAGTGSSGSLSNLISSLSSAVQTGKVANNDDDAIKKIATELQKAVENTSLIFSAVISGEGVDEAFAKVAENMGVTDPAAIEKLKANATKAVEEVQTKAKEAGVDKDLNKTAKDVKEALKEIGCTDDCDVGEEFDAKLASELNSELILAQAFIDEVAPQVEMAAAALETVVTLGDAGLETSDQVKAFSDAVFDVSSNLPKYSDWVVNIEASLARASGLVKSAQALAAKNAAYAQVLTDAQNIEADLETGLAEVNSIVTGVEAQVVRASEAVSALGLDLEIAVANAMAATESLTVAQSAAETSSIESTSAKVAVEQAVYGNAEEALAAIEVANSALAAAQMLSSNADALELAATAGVSAATSLSAIAVEDADVTLASTLNESSTLALTSSSILLIQAADDSAKAQILLEEATMAAQKFEFLVQVKTDTASISNVSLATKTGGKAAFNVGEMVYDVLDEAYDLGDEATDVVSTRYPEWTYSFNKTNQGEERLFLTLTHEDGEQFVELKGEYLFDSSKTEAPARLALAYNGYLAVDVLDDNDEMLRTVMATLGNKDDDLSVVAAECLAGNMQPGDTCTVFDFSADVSFDDIFDSTLASVQSWNEVTFTDGDTGFTGTVTLSGDDMSEMGNITASGLAGELDFTAMLWLDDSTDDETYGVEVNLHNEINYKIEMSASDSDDVFKGSVTANYNEMMMQFGTVTEITNGISVTYIDGEVIDYTDISFLDEAK
;
A
#
# COMPACT_ATOMS: atom_id res chain seq x y z
N MET A 1 24.83 67.21 2.68
CA MET A 1 25.67 67.54 3.85
C MET A 1 25.90 66.23 4.60
N ALA A 2 27.03 65.57 4.34
CA ALA A 2 28.23 65.57 5.20
C ALA A 2 28.06 64.57 6.35
N ASN A 3 28.90 63.59 6.62
CA ASN A 3 30.26 63.26 6.21
C ASN A 3 30.44 61.77 6.52
N ARG A 4 31.13 60.99 5.67
CA ARG A 4 32.04 59.98 6.24
C ARG A 4 33.24 59.71 5.35
N ILE A 5 34.36 59.82 6.05
CA ILE A 5 35.75 59.87 5.63
C ILE A 5 36.21 58.49 5.15
N ILE A 6 36.94 58.51 4.05
CA ILE A 6 37.75 57.43 3.48
C ILE A 6 38.87 57.03 4.46
N LYS A 7 39.10 55.73 4.64
CA LYS A 7 40.42 55.18 4.98
C LYS A 7 40.78 54.09 3.98
N TYR A 8 41.63 54.45 3.02
CA TYR A 8 42.53 53.53 2.33
C TYR A 8 43.95 54.01 2.59
N THR A 9 44.82 53.09 3.00
CA THR A 9 46.25 53.20 2.70
C THR A 9 46.80 51.82 2.33
N PRO A 10 47.85 51.78 1.50
CA PRO A 10 48.02 50.82 0.41
C PRO A 10 49.29 49.98 0.57
N ILE A 11 49.38 48.82 -0.08
CA ILE A 11 50.68 48.22 -0.43
C ILE A 11 50.67 47.65 -1.86
N ALA A 12 51.33 48.43 -2.71
CA ALA A 12 52.40 48.06 -3.63
C ALA A 12 52.09 47.22 -4.87
N ALA A 13 51.91 47.97 -5.96
CA ALA A 13 52.74 47.80 -7.14
C ALA A 13 54.24 47.84 -6.79
N SER A 14 54.99 46.79 -7.14
CA SER A 14 56.31 46.89 -7.78
C SER A 14 56.81 45.51 -8.23
N VAL A 15 56.44 45.11 -9.45
CA VAL A 15 57.36 44.38 -10.34
C VAL A 15 57.77 45.35 -11.44
N ALA A 16 58.70 46.23 -11.07
CA ALA A 16 59.53 47.00 -11.98
C ALA A 16 60.90 47.08 -11.32
N LEU A 17 61.76 46.09 -11.59
CA LEU A 17 63.21 46.17 -11.75
C LEU A 17 63.84 44.78 -11.62
N THR A 18 64.08 44.10 -12.73
CA THR A 18 65.32 43.34 -12.95
C THR A 18 65.67 43.33 -14.44
N LEU A 19 66.96 43.59 -14.71
CA LEU A 19 67.70 43.41 -15.97
C LEU A 19 67.80 44.59 -16.97
N SER A 20 68.61 45.57 -16.53
CA SER A 20 69.88 45.99 -17.15
C SER A 20 69.93 46.46 -18.61
N LEU A 21 69.96 47.78 -18.77
CA LEU A 21 70.76 48.47 -19.79
C LEU A 21 72.26 48.32 -19.49
N ALA A 22 73.00 47.80 -20.46
CA ALA A 22 74.42 48.04 -20.61
C ALA A 22 74.68 48.46 -22.07
N GLY A 23 75.34 49.60 -22.26
CA GLY A 23 75.91 49.97 -23.57
C GLY A 23 75.75 51.44 -23.93
N CYS A 24 76.85 52.18 -23.85
CA CYS A 24 77.06 53.52 -24.40
C CYS A 24 76.67 53.62 -25.89
N GLY A 25 76.20 54.79 -26.31
CA GLY A 25 76.21 55.17 -27.72
C GLY A 25 75.31 56.36 -28.00
N SER A 26 75.92 57.44 -28.48
CA SER A 26 75.27 58.59 -29.09
C SER A 26 74.44 58.21 -30.32
N ASP A 27 73.52 59.12 -30.65
CA ASP A 27 72.81 59.31 -31.92
C ASP A 27 71.43 58.63 -32.07
N ASN A 28 70.42 59.51 -31.98
CA ASN A 28 69.18 59.55 -32.76
C ASN A 28 68.69 58.25 -33.38
N GLU A 29 67.69 57.61 -32.78
CA GLU A 29 66.52 57.13 -33.51
C GLU A 29 65.25 57.30 -32.67
N ASN A 30 64.26 58.00 -33.25
CA ASN A 30 62.89 58.03 -32.77
C ASN A 30 62.33 56.60 -32.80
N VAL A 31 62.27 55.94 -31.64
CA VAL A 31 61.38 54.78 -31.46
C VAL A 31 60.36 55.13 -30.41
N TYR A 32 59.20 55.60 -30.88
CA TYR A 32 57.98 55.59 -30.11
C TYR A 32 57.59 54.12 -29.94
N THR A 33 57.91 53.50 -28.80
CA THR A 33 57.28 52.22 -28.44
C THR A 33 55.83 52.52 -28.12
N LYS A 34 54.95 52.35 -29.12
CA LYS A 34 53.51 52.24 -28.89
C LYS A 34 53.33 51.17 -27.81
N PRO A 35 52.64 51.43 -26.68
CA PRO A 35 52.31 50.35 -25.76
C PRO A 35 51.63 49.28 -26.59
N THR A 36 52.14 48.05 -26.53
CA THR A 36 51.55 46.90 -27.22
C THR A 36 50.06 46.92 -26.87
N PRO A 37 49.14 46.90 -27.86
CA PRO A 37 47.72 46.85 -27.53
C PRO A 37 47.51 45.65 -26.61
N VAL A 38 46.98 45.91 -25.41
CA VAL A 38 46.51 44.83 -24.54
C VAL A 38 45.35 44.21 -25.32
N THR A 39 45.50 42.95 -25.72
CA THR A 39 44.39 42.23 -26.34
C THR A 39 43.33 42.06 -25.26
N VAL A 40 42.21 42.77 -25.44
CA VAL A 40 41.01 42.60 -24.61
C VAL A 40 40.09 41.65 -25.38
N TYR A 41 39.76 40.54 -24.74
CA TYR A 41 38.80 39.56 -25.20
C TYR A 41 37.45 39.89 -24.57
N ASN A 42 36.40 39.92 -25.38
CA ASN A 42 35.04 40.21 -24.92
C ASN A 42 34.21 38.95 -25.09
N ALA A 43 33.41 38.64 -24.08
CA ALA A 43 32.41 37.59 -24.13
C ALA A 43 31.05 38.18 -23.76
N GLU A 44 30.01 37.72 -24.44
CA GLU A 44 28.62 37.98 -24.12
C GLU A 44 27.91 36.64 -24.07
N VAL A 45 27.18 36.39 -23.00
CA VAL A 45 26.36 35.20 -22.82
C VAL A 45 24.94 35.64 -22.56
N THR A 46 24.01 35.18 -23.40
CA THR A 46 22.57 35.35 -23.22
C THR A 46 21.99 34.03 -22.74
N THR A 47 21.14 34.08 -21.73
CA THR A 47 20.44 32.90 -21.18
C THR A 47 18.99 33.23 -20.86
N ASN A 48 18.16 32.19 -20.84
CA ASN A 48 16.74 32.26 -20.60
C ASN A 48 16.40 31.42 -19.37
N PHE A 49 15.64 32.01 -18.45
CA PHE A 49 15.13 31.37 -17.25
C PHE A 49 13.63 31.12 -17.41
N ASN A 50 13.25 30.01 -18.03
CA ASN A 50 11.84 29.69 -18.31
C ASN A 50 11.40 28.31 -17.77
N THR A 51 12.32 27.59 -17.12
CA THR A 51 12.01 26.31 -16.47
C THR A 51 11.65 26.56 -15.01
N LYS A 52 10.36 26.48 -14.69
CA LYS A 52 9.82 26.71 -13.36
C LYS A 52 10.06 25.49 -12.48
N VAL A 53 10.62 25.69 -11.29
CA VAL A 53 10.67 24.70 -10.22
C VAL A 53 9.94 25.26 -9.01
N SER A 54 8.93 24.55 -8.52
CA SER A 54 8.14 24.97 -7.37
C SER A 54 7.90 23.81 -6.42
N GLY A 55 7.68 24.14 -5.15
CA GLY A 55 7.33 23.15 -4.13
C GLY A 55 6.88 23.82 -2.85
N LYS A 56 6.35 23.02 -1.93
CA LYS A 56 6.08 23.40 -0.55
C LYS A 56 7.10 22.72 0.38
N ALA A 57 7.58 23.45 1.37
CA ALA A 57 8.38 22.90 2.45
C ALA A 57 7.48 22.57 3.64
N VAL A 58 7.19 21.28 3.85
CA VAL A 58 6.12 20.85 4.76
C VAL A 58 6.60 19.78 5.74
N LYS A 59 6.43 20.11 7.03
CA LYS A 59 6.39 19.19 8.16
C LYS A 59 5.35 19.64 9.21
N GLY A 60 5.29 20.95 9.42
CA GLY A 60 4.12 21.82 9.17
C GLY A 60 4.63 22.98 8.30
N SER A 61 3.82 23.95 7.88
CA SER A 61 4.30 25.05 7.02
C SER A 61 5.54 25.74 7.59
N LEU A 62 6.59 25.90 6.76
CA LEU A 62 7.79 26.65 7.13
C LEU A 62 7.69 28.07 6.60
N LYS A 63 7.41 29.05 7.47
CA LYS A 63 7.30 30.47 7.08
C LYS A 63 8.67 31.15 7.13
N ASN A 64 8.98 31.96 6.11
CA ASN A 64 10.25 32.71 5.99
C ASN A 64 11.52 31.83 6.13
N ALA A 65 11.43 30.55 5.80
CA ALA A 65 12.56 29.64 5.85
C ALA A 65 13.53 29.95 4.70
N THR A 66 14.83 29.87 4.96
CA THR A 66 15.86 30.18 3.96
C THR A 66 15.95 29.06 2.94
N VAL A 67 15.87 29.39 1.65
CA VAL A 67 15.96 28.45 0.54
C VAL A 67 17.33 28.56 -0.13
N THR A 68 18.05 27.45 -0.21
CA THR A 68 19.35 27.33 -0.88
C THR A 68 19.23 26.37 -2.07
N VAL A 69 19.83 26.73 -3.21
CA VAL A 69 19.72 26.01 -4.47
C VAL A 69 21.12 25.66 -5.00
N THR A 70 21.42 24.38 -5.11
CA THR A 70 22.72 23.85 -5.57
C THR A 70 22.53 22.67 -6.52
N THR A 71 23.61 22.21 -7.12
CA THR A 71 23.68 20.97 -7.91
C THR A 71 24.95 20.23 -7.54
N LEU A 72 25.04 18.95 -7.91
CA LEU A 72 26.24 18.14 -7.73
C LEU A 72 27.16 18.28 -8.93
N ASN A 73 28.43 18.60 -8.69
CA ASN A 73 29.44 18.54 -9.74
C ASN A 73 29.88 17.08 -10.01
N GLU A 74 30.74 16.86 -11.02
CA GLU A 74 31.27 15.52 -11.35
C GLU A 74 32.06 14.84 -10.20
N ALA A 75 32.46 15.60 -9.18
CA ALA A 75 33.13 15.10 -7.98
C ALA A 75 32.17 14.85 -6.80
N GLY A 76 30.86 15.01 -6.99
CA GLY A 76 29.84 14.84 -5.94
C GLY A 76 29.78 16.02 -4.95
N GLU A 77 30.38 17.17 -5.27
CA GLU A 77 30.35 18.36 -4.40
C GLU A 77 29.23 19.32 -4.80
N ASN A 78 28.57 19.94 -3.80
CA ASN A 78 27.55 20.95 -4.03
C ASN A 78 28.14 22.25 -4.61
N VAL A 79 27.64 22.65 -5.77
CA VAL A 79 27.98 23.91 -6.45
C VAL A 79 26.72 24.75 -6.72
N PRO A 80 26.82 26.10 -6.74
CA PRO A 80 25.66 26.95 -6.99
C PRO A 80 25.06 26.75 -8.37
N VAL A 81 23.72 26.74 -8.46
CA VAL A 81 22.95 26.78 -9.72
C VAL A 81 22.47 28.20 -9.96
N ALA A 82 22.46 28.67 -11.21
CA ALA A 82 21.87 29.95 -11.54
C ALA A 82 20.33 29.86 -11.52
N PHE A 83 19.67 30.77 -10.82
CA PHE A 83 18.20 30.82 -10.74
C PHE A 83 17.65 32.24 -10.56
N ARG A 84 16.37 32.44 -10.90
CA ARG A 84 15.60 33.68 -10.73
C ARG A 84 14.28 33.41 -10.00
N LEU A 85 13.66 34.47 -9.49
CA LEU A 85 12.35 34.40 -8.81
C LEU A 85 11.17 34.67 -9.75
N ALA A 86 11.46 35.05 -11.00
CA ALA A 86 10.50 35.23 -12.08
C ALA A 86 11.15 34.82 -13.40
N ALA A 87 10.33 34.49 -14.40
CA ALA A 87 10.83 34.22 -15.75
C ALA A 87 11.57 35.44 -16.31
N ALA A 88 12.73 35.21 -16.94
CA ALA A 88 13.58 36.30 -17.40
C ALA A 88 14.51 35.91 -18.56
N ASP A 89 14.76 36.87 -19.45
CA ASP A 89 15.83 36.83 -20.46
C ASP A 89 16.95 37.79 -20.03
N GLU A 90 18.17 37.29 -19.89
CA GLU A 90 19.30 38.10 -19.42
C GLU A 90 20.54 37.95 -20.30
N SER A 91 21.30 39.03 -20.47
CA SER A 91 22.60 39.02 -21.16
C SER A 91 23.70 39.59 -20.28
N PHE A 92 24.78 38.83 -20.14
CA PHE A 92 25.95 39.19 -19.35
C PHE A 92 27.19 39.32 -20.22
N SER A 93 27.85 40.47 -20.13
CA SER A 93 29.13 40.70 -20.81
C SER A 93 30.31 40.69 -19.83
N ALA A 94 31.43 40.10 -20.22
CA ALA A 94 32.70 40.19 -19.50
C ALA A 94 33.86 40.47 -20.44
N GLU A 95 34.89 41.13 -19.91
CA GLU A 95 36.12 41.43 -20.63
C GLU A 95 37.30 40.75 -19.91
N SER A 96 38.22 40.15 -20.65
CA SER A 96 39.47 39.59 -20.11
C SER A 96 40.67 40.08 -20.89
N THR A 97 41.80 40.27 -20.20
CA THR A 97 43.08 40.62 -20.82
C THR A 97 44.01 39.42 -20.98
N THR A 98 43.59 38.22 -20.55
CA THR A 98 44.40 37.00 -20.54
C THR A 98 44.05 36.05 -21.69
N SER A 99 42.77 35.76 -21.94
CA SER A 99 42.31 34.93 -23.06
C SER A 99 40.81 35.07 -23.33
N GLN A 100 40.34 34.58 -24.50
CA GLN A 100 38.90 34.46 -24.79
C GLN A 100 38.22 33.49 -23.82
N ALA A 101 38.86 32.37 -23.49
CA ALA A 101 38.33 31.41 -22.54
C ALA A 101 38.10 32.03 -21.15
N ASP A 102 38.99 32.93 -20.71
CA ASP A 102 38.82 33.64 -19.44
C ASP A 102 37.68 34.67 -19.51
N ALA A 103 37.48 35.34 -20.65
CA ALA A 103 36.33 36.22 -20.86
C ALA A 103 35.02 35.42 -20.84
N ASP A 104 34.97 34.28 -21.54
CA ASP A 104 33.81 33.39 -21.61
C ASP A 104 33.46 32.82 -20.23
N ALA A 105 34.47 32.34 -19.47
CA ALA A 105 34.29 31.86 -18.11
C ALA A 105 33.82 32.96 -17.16
N SER A 106 34.35 34.18 -17.30
CA SER A 106 33.93 35.34 -16.50
C SER A 106 32.51 35.80 -16.82
N ALA A 107 32.08 35.72 -18.08
CA ALA A 107 30.70 36.01 -18.47
C ALA A 107 29.73 34.97 -17.90
N LYS A 108 30.08 33.67 -17.96
CA LYS A 108 29.30 32.58 -17.34
C LYS A 108 29.21 32.70 -15.81
N ALA A 109 30.31 33.02 -15.13
CA ALA A 109 30.32 33.15 -13.67
C ALA A 109 29.39 34.28 -13.16
N LYS A 110 29.15 35.32 -13.97
CA LYS A 110 28.21 36.39 -13.63
C LYS A 110 26.75 35.95 -13.59
N ILE A 111 26.39 34.89 -14.31
CA ILE A 111 25.02 34.38 -14.35
C ILE A 111 24.60 33.87 -12.97
N ALA A 112 25.41 33.00 -12.36
CA ALA A 112 25.20 32.48 -11.01
C ALA A 112 25.45 33.54 -9.91
N ALA A 113 26.40 34.46 -10.12
CA ALA A 113 26.64 35.57 -9.18
C ALA A 113 25.48 36.58 -9.10
N SER A 114 24.55 36.55 -10.06
CA SER A 114 23.35 37.39 -10.09
C SER A 114 22.14 36.71 -9.44
N ASN A 115 22.32 35.57 -8.78
CA ASN A 115 21.28 34.97 -7.96
C ASN A 115 20.82 35.93 -6.85
N PRO A 116 19.54 35.87 -6.43
CA PRO A 116 19.04 36.67 -5.31
C PRO A 116 19.89 36.53 -4.04
N GLU A 117 20.16 37.64 -3.34
CA GLU A 117 20.89 37.61 -2.06
C GLU A 117 20.12 36.87 -0.96
N ALA A 118 18.79 36.85 -1.04
CA ALA A 118 17.91 36.10 -0.15
C ALA A 118 16.76 35.47 -0.95
N PHE A 119 16.44 34.23 -0.60
CA PHE A 119 15.29 33.49 -1.12
C PHE A 119 14.62 32.79 0.07
N MET A 120 13.35 33.09 0.30
CA MET A 120 12.60 32.61 1.47
C MET A 120 11.26 32.02 1.04
N THR A 121 10.75 31.08 1.83
CA THR A 121 9.42 30.51 1.66
C THR A 121 8.30 31.48 2.05
N ALA A 122 7.13 31.30 1.44
CA ALA A 122 5.89 31.95 1.82
C ALA A 122 5.34 31.39 3.15
N ALA A 123 4.23 31.96 3.65
CA ALA A 123 3.62 31.54 4.91
C ALA A 123 3.14 30.07 4.89
N ASN A 124 2.70 29.57 3.75
CA ASN A 124 2.31 28.17 3.53
C ASN A 124 3.50 27.25 3.18
N GLY A 125 4.74 27.69 3.39
CA GLY A 125 5.94 26.95 3.00
C GLY A 125 6.25 26.93 1.51
N GLY A 126 5.44 27.58 0.66
CA GLY A 126 5.63 27.59 -0.79
C GLY A 126 6.88 28.35 -1.24
N TYR A 127 7.56 27.83 -2.27
CA TYR A 127 8.65 28.51 -2.97
C TYR A 127 8.57 28.25 -4.48
N THR A 128 9.07 29.20 -5.26
CA THR A 128 9.14 29.10 -6.73
C THR A 128 10.42 29.75 -7.23
N LEU A 129 11.10 29.08 -8.15
CA LEU A 129 12.30 29.56 -8.80
C LEU A 129 12.28 29.18 -10.29
N PHE A 130 13.07 29.88 -11.09
CA PHE A 130 13.24 29.63 -12.52
C PHE A 130 14.72 29.34 -12.78
N ILE A 131 15.03 28.19 -13.36
CA ILE A 131 16.40 27.79 -13.76
C ILE A 131 16.61 28.01 -15.26
N GLU A 132 17.88 28.01 -15.68
CA GLU A 132 18.24 28.10 -17.10
C GLU A 132 17.61 26.96 -17.91
N ASP A 133 17.04 27.25 -19.08
CA ASP A 133 16.37 26.24 -19.93
C ASP A 133 17.31 25.12 -20.42
N SER A 134 18.61 25.39 -20.42
CA SER A 134 19.63 24.41 -20.78
C SER A 134 20.14 23.58 -19.60
N PHE A 135 19.67 23.83 -18.37
CA PHE A 135 20.07 23.07 -17.20
C PHE A 135 19.53 21.64 -17.28
N THR A 136 20.39 20.65 -17.02
CA THR A 136 20.03 19.24 -16.96
C THR A 136 20.82 18.58 -15.84
N GLY A 137 20.19 17.70 -15.07
CA GLY A 137 20.81 17.00 -13.95
C GLY A 137 20.14 17.28 -12.59
N PRO A 138 20.79 16.88 -11.49
CA PRO A 138 20.19 16.97 -10.16
C PRO A 138 20.20 18.40 -9.62
N LEU A 139 19.02 18.90 -9.27
CA LEU A 139 18.82 20.15 -8.55
C LEU A 139 18.58 19.83 -7.07
N HIS A 140 19.50 20.26 -6.21
CA HIS A 140 19.41 20.10 -4.75
C HIS A 140 18.90 21.39 -4.12
N ILE A 141 17.72 21.32 -3.50
CA ILE A 141 17.10 22.43 -2.77
C ILE A 141 17.10 22.10 -1.28
N THR A 142 17.53 23.03 -0.45
CA THR A 142 17.48 22.95 1.00
C THR A 142 16.67 24.12 1.55
N VAL A 143 15.70 23.83 2.40
CA VAL A 143 14.85 24.81 3.09
C VAL A 143 15.10 24.70 4.59
N ALA A 144 15.56 25.79 5.22
CA ALA A 144 16.00 25.77 6.60
C ALA A 144 15.38 26.86 7.48
N THR A 145 15.01 26.47 8.70
CA THR A 145 14.62 27.37 9.81
C THR A 145 15.68 27.38 10.90
N SER A 146 15.69 28.44 11.70
CA SER A 146 16.61 28.61 12.83
C SER A 146 15.87 28.95 14.13
N LYS A 147 16.33 28.36 15.23
CA LYS A 147 15.90 28.75 16.59
C LYS A 147 16.28 30.17 16.96
N GLU A 148 17.43 30.64 16.45
CA GLU A 148 17.98 31.95 16.78
C GLU A 148 18.44 32.70 15.53
N GLY A 149 18.27 34.03 15.53
CA GLY A 149 18.95 34.90 14.57
C GLY A 149 18.27 35.11 13.22
N ASP A 150 17.07 34.58 13.00
CA ASP A 150 16.22 34.89 11.83
C ASP A 150 14.72 34.99 12.18
N ASP A 151 13.89 35.28 11.18
CA ASP A 151 12.42 35.40 11.30
C ASP A 151 11.67 34.17 10.75
N SER A 152 12.33 33.00 10.70
CA SER A 152 11.74 31.75 10.21
C SER A 152 10.93 31.02 11.28
N PHE A 153 9.83 30.35 10.93
CA PHE A 153 8.98 29.66 11.90
C PHE A 153 8.50 28.31 11.38
N VAL A 154 8.23 27.40 12.31
CA VAL A 154 7.61 26.09 12.06
C VAL A 154 6.19 26.13 12.60
N LYS A 155 5.22 25.69 11.81
CA LYS A 155 3.84 25.52 12.25
C LYS A 155 3.62 24.14 12.88
N CYS A 156 2.86 24.08 13.96
CA CYS A 156 2.48 22.84 14.60
C CYS A 156 1.30 22.19 13.87
N ASP A 157 1.52 21.00 13.33
CA ASP A 157 0.54 20.25 12.56
C ASP A 157 0.02 19.02 13.33
N SER A 158 0.48 18.84 14.57
CA SER A 158 0.13 17.76 15.48
C SER A 158 -1.25 17.93 16.11
N LEU A 159 -2.10 16.90 15.94
CA LEU A 159 -3.42 16.80 16.58
C LEU A 159 -3.35 16.77 18.12
N VAL A 160 -2.19 16.40 18.69
CA VAL A 160 -1.98 16.30 20.15
C VAL A 160 -1.00 17.35 20.67
N GLY A 161 -0.62 18.33 19.84
CA GLY A 161 0.34 19.39 20.16
C GLY A 161 1.79 19.03 19.85
N CYS A 162 2.65 20.06 19.80
CA CYS A 162 4.07 19.98 19.44
C CYS A 162 5.01 20.11 20.65
N GLY A 163 4.47 19.94 21.86
CA GLY A 163 5.23 19.94 23.11
C GLY A 163 5.28 21.31 23.81
N SER A 164 6.02 21.35 24.92
CA SER A 164 6.14 22.52 25.78
C SER A 164 7.50 23.19 25.65
N TYR A 165 7.53 24.51 25.50
CA TYR A 165 8.72 25.31 25.23
C TYR A 165 9.15 26.14 26.44
N GLU A 166 10.46 26.40 26.57
CA GLU A 166 10.99 27.19 27.70
C GLU A 166 10.48 28.64 27.72
N THR A 167 10.17 29.20 26.55
CA THR A 167 9.61 30.53 26.40
C THR A 167 8.39 30.46 25.50
N ALA A 168 7.24 30.91 26.04
CA ALA A 168 6.02 31.03 25.27
C ALA A 168 6.21 31.97 24.06
N PRO A 169 5.76 31.57 22.87
CA PRO A 169 5.61 32.49 21.75
C PRO A 169 4.75 33.68 22.18
N ALA A 170 5.05 34.87 21.67
CA ALA A 170 4.24 36.04 21.98
C ALA A 170 2.81 35.84 21.43
N VAL A 171 1.80 36.23 22.22
CA VAL A 171 0.42 36.32 21.74
C VAL A 171 0.40 37.17 20.49
N SER A 172 -0.22 36.65 19.43
CA SER A 172 -0.29 37.32 18.14
C SER A 172 -1.75 37.40 17.70
N ASP A 173 -2.17 38.62 17.36
CA ASP A 173 -3.47 38.91 16.74
C ASP A 173 -3.37 38.91 15.20
N ASP A 174 -2.20 38.57 14.64
CA ASP A 174 -1.99 38.43 13.20
C ASP A 174 -2.64 37.12 12.74
N GLU A 175 -3.64 37.21 11.85
CA GLU A 175 -4.31 36.03 11.27
C GLU A 175 -3.32 35.07 10.58
N THR A 176 -2.13 35.56 10.19
CA THR A 176 -1.06 34.76 9.57
C THR A 176 -0.05 34.16 10.57
N MET A 177 -0.20 34.44 11.87
CA MET A 177 0.54 33.83 12.99
C MET A 177 -0.32 33.75 14.23
N LEU A 178 -1.05 32.64 14.38
CA LEU A 178 -1.84 32.37 15.58
C LEU A 178 -0.93 31.82 16.68
N ASN A 179 -0.91 32.48 17.84
CA ASN A 179 -0.23 32.02 19.05
C ASN A 179 -1.03 32.47 20.28
N ASN A 180 -1.34 31.55 21.19
CA ASN A 180 -2.14 31.79 22.38
C ASN A 180 -1.35 32.37 23.57
N GLY A 181 -0.01 32.40 23.51
CA GLY A 181 0.86 32.89 24.58
C GLY A 181 1.20 31.90 25.69
N ASP A 182 0.87 30.62 25.51
CA ASP A 182 1.26 29.50 26.37
C ASP A 182 2.64 28.94 25.94
N THR A 183 3.30 28.26 26.87
CA THR A 183 4.46 27.40 26.62
C THR A 183 4.10 26.11 25.88
N ASP A 184 2.87 25.61 26.04
CA ASP A 184 2.38 24.44 25.31
C ASP A 184 1.93 24.84 23.90
N ILE A 185 2.59 24.28 22.87
CA ILE A 185 2.30 24.57 21.47
C ILE A 185 1.19 23.64 20.97
N ASP A 186 0.02 24.20 20.71
CA ASP A 186 -1.15 23.49 20.20
C ASP A 186 -1.17 23.44 18.66
N PHE A 187 -2.10 22.66 18.10
CA PHE A 187 -2.35 22.58 16.66
C PHE A 187 -2.58 23.98 16.05
N GLY A 188 -1.92 24.27 14.93
CA GLY A 188 -2.02 25.55 14.21
C GLY A 188 -1.09 26.66 14.71
N GLU A 189 -0.42 26.48 15.85
CA GLU A 189 0.45 27.49 16.44
C GLU A 189 1.87 27.50 15.86
N TRP A 190 2.55 28.64 15.95
CA TRP A 190 3.87 28.86 15.36
C TRP A 190 4.98 28.89 16.41
N TYR A 191 6.03 28.09 16.19
CA TYR A 191 7.16 27.99 17.10
C TYR A 191 8.51 28.07 16.38
N LYS A 192 9.59 28.23 17.17
CA LYS A 192 10.98 28.30 16.71
C LYS A 192 11.67 26.95 16.85
N ASP A 193 12.20 26.41 15.76
CA ASP A 193 12.99 25.18 15.78
C ASP A 193 14.06 25.17 14.67
N ASP A 194 15.11 24.37 14.89
CA ASP A 194 16.17 24.15 13.90
C ASP A 194 15.74 22.97 13.04
N LEU A 195 15.36 23.25 11.80
CA LEU A 195 14.91 22.24 10.85
C LEU A 195 15.50 22.54 9.48
N ALA A 196 16.02 21.51 8.82
CA ALA A 196 16.45 21.58 7.43
C ALA A 196 15.75 20.45 6.65
N LEU A 197 14.89 20.84 5.72
CA LEU A 197 14.25 19.93 4.76
C LEU A 197 14.98 20.02 3.42
N GLN A 198 15.15 18.88 2.77
CA GLN A 198 15.93 18.77 1.54
C GLN A 198 15.13 18.03 0.46
N VAL A 199 15.43 18.34 -0.78
CA VAL A 199 14.93 17.63 -1.95
C VAL A 199 15.97 17.63 -3.05
N VAL A 200 16.13 16.50 -3.72
CA VAL A 200 16.93 16.37 -4.94
C VAL A 200 15.96 16.07 -6.08
N LYS A 201 15.85 17.01 -7.02
CA LYS A 201 15.00 16.89 -8.21
C LYS A 201 15.86 16.67 -9.45
N PHE A 202 15.61 15.60 -10.21
CA PHE A 202 16.28 15.42 -11.48
C PHE A 202 15.59 16.25 -12.57
N ILE A 203 16.36 17.08 -13.29
CA ILE A 203 15.90 17.89 -14.42
C ILE A 203 16.33 17.19 -15.71
N SER A 204 15.36 16.58 -16.39
CA SER A 204 15.59 15.82 -17.62
C SER A 204 16.00 16.74 -18.79
N PRO A 205 16.82 16.24 -19.73
CA PRO A 205 17.18 17.00 -20.92
C PRO A 205 15.94 17.36 -21.74
N PRO A 206 15.95 18.50 -22.45
CA PRO A 206 14.87 18.83 -23.37
C PRO A 206 14.73 17.75 -24.45
N GLU A 207 13.53 17.19 -24.60
CA GLU A 207 13.21 16.33 -25.73
C GLU A 207 13.56 17.04 -27.02
N THR A 208 14.19 16.31 -27.96
CA THR A 208 14.86 16.83 -29.16
C THR A 208 14.19 18.06 -29.74
N ALA A 209 14.92 19.19 -29.70
CA ALA A 209 14.53 20.50 -30.18
C ALA A 209 13.60 20.44 -31.40
N ALA A 210 12.31 20.69 -31.19
CA ALA A 210 11.61 21.55 -32.14
C ALA A 210 12.45 22.83 -32.19
N GLN A 211 13.28 22.96 -33.23
CA GLN A 211 13.83 24.24 -33.62
C GLN A 211 12.64 25.14 -34.01
N SER A 212 11.93 25.67 -33.02
CA SER A 212 11.21 26.90 -33.22
C SER A 212 12.29 27.95 -33.46
N LYS A 213 12.61 28.16 -34.74
CA LYS A 213 13.14 29.45 -35.23
C LYS A 213 12.05 30.54 -35.15
N GLY A 214 11.18 30.46 -34.14
CA GLY A 214 10.31 31.54 -33.73
C GLY A 214 11.07 32.45 -32.79
N PRO A 215 10.73 33.74 -32.71
CA PRO A 215 11.27 34.59 -31.65
C PRO A 215 10.96 33.92 -30.31
N SER A 216 11.98 33.79 -29.45
CA SER A 216 11.81 33.40 -28.05
C SER A 216 10.64 34.22 -27.45
N PRO A 217 9.82 33.64 -26.56
CA PRO A 217 8.76 34.38 -25.88
C PRO A 217 9.37 35.65 -25.30
N ARG A 218 8.90 36.81 -25.75
CA ARG A 218 9.27 38.07 -25.11
C ARG A 218 8.29 38.26 -23.97
N PHE A 219 8.74 37.99 -22.75
CA PHE A 219 7.94 38.21 -21.56
C PHE A 219 7.53 39.70 -21.49
N ALA A 220 6.23 39.97 -21.45
CA ALA A 220 5.72 41.26 -21.00
C ALA A 220 5.83 41.34 -19.47
N ASP A 221 5.87 42.54 -18.89
CA ASP A 221 5.81 42.68 -17.43
C ASP A 221 4.54 41.98 -16.90
N GLY A 222 4.71 40.88 -16.16
CA GLY A 222 3.63 40.07 -15.59
C GLY A 222 3.29 38.77 -16.32
N ASP A 223 4.01 38.41 -17.39
CA ASP A 223 3.81 37.14 -18.11
C ASP A 223 4.65 36.01 -17.48
N ASN A 224 3.99 35.10 -16.76
CA ASN A 224 4.62 34.01 -16.00
C ASN A 224 4.52 32.63 -16.70
N ALA A 225 4.18 32.60 -17.99
CA ALA A 225 4.00 31.34 -18.72
C ALA A 225 5.35 30.61 -18.92
N SER A 226 5.61 29.60 -18.08
CA SER A 226 6.79 28.73 -18.18
C SER A 226 6.64 27.70 -19.30
N ALA A 227 7.71 27.41 -20.06
CA ALA A 227 7.70 26.33 -21.07
C ALA A 227 7.79 24.92 -20.45
N LYS A 228 8.28 24.81 -19.21
CA LYS A 228 8.39 23.56 -18.44
C LYS A 228 8.23 23.84 -16.94
N SER A 229 7.57 22.93 -16.21
CA SER A 229 7.43 23.02 -14.76
C SER A 229 7.83 21.70 -14.07
N TYR A 230 8.50 21.81 -12.93
CA TYR A 230 8.89 20.68 -12.07
C TYR A 230 8.40 20.93 -10.63
N ALA A 231 7.70 19.94 -10.06
CA ALA A 231 7.40 19.89 -8.64
C ALA A 231 8.60 19.35 -7.86
N ALA A 232 9.03 20.06 -6.82
CA ALA A 232 10.13 19.66 -5.94
C ALA A 232 9.78 20.02 -4.51
N ASN A 233 8.89 19.28 -3.87
CA ASN A 233 8.50 19.50 -2.49
C ASN A 233 9.63 19.12 -1.52
N ALA A 234 9.78 19.88 -0.43
CA ALA A 234 10.76 19.60 0.62
C ALA A 234 10.04 19.09 1.86
N THR A 235 10.01 17.77 2.04
CA THR A 235 9.35 17.06 3.14
C THR A 235 10.36 16.28 3.97
N PHE A 236 9.89 15.66 5.05
CA PHE A 236 10.69 14.68 5.78
C PHE A 236 11.18 13.54 4.86
N TYR A 237 10.29 12.98 4.04
CA TYR A 237 10.61 11.86 3.15
C TYR A 237 11.64 12.27 2.09
N THR A 238 11.46 13.41 1.45
CA THR A 238 12.41 13.88 0.44
C THR A 238 13.76 14.20 1.06
N SER A 239 13.82 14.56 2.35
CA SER A 239 15.08 14.76 3.06
C SER A 239 15.84 13.46 3.28
N VAL A 240 15.12 12.38 3.62
CA VAL A 240 15.68 11.02 3.70
C VAL A 240 16.19 10.57 2.34
N ALA A 241 15.36 10.68 1.29
CA ALA A 241 15.75 10.28 -0.06
C ALA A 241 16.90 11.14 -0.62
N ALA A 242 16.88 12.45 -0.38
CA ALA A 242 17.98 13.34 -0.74
C ALA A 242 19.30 12.89 -0.11
N LYS A 243 19.29 12.49 1.16
CA LYS A 243 20.50 11.95 1.81
C LYS A 243 21.00 10.67 1.13
N LEU A 244 20.10 9.73 0.79
CA LEU A 244 20.47 8.51 0.05
C LEU A 244 21.12 8.84 -1.30
N LEU A 245 20.54 9.78 -2.05
CA LEU A 245 21.02 10.20 -3.37
C LEU A 245 22.37 10.91 -3.27
N LEU A 246 22.53 11.82 -2.30
CA LEU A 246 23.77 12.58 -2.10
C LEU A 246 24.91 11.68 -1.62
N ASP A 247 24.64 10.75 -0.71
CA ASP A 247 25.65 9.78 -0.24
C ASP A 247 26.07 8.85 -1.40
N SER A 248 25.10 8.36 -2.19
CA SER A 248 25.40 7.51 -3.37
C SER A 248 26.18 8.26 -4.45
N ALA A 249 25.91 9.56 -4.61
CA ALA A 249 26.66 10.44 -5.51
C ALA A 249 28.09 10.69 -5.05
N ALA A 250 28.32 10.80 -3.74
CA ALA A 250 29.66 10.89 -3.17
C ALA A 250 30.49 9.61 -3.43
N ASP A 251 29.83 8.46 -3.55
CA ASP A 251 30.44 7.18 -3.92
C ASP A 251 30.59 6.98 -5.44
N GLY A 252 30.19 7.96 -6.25
CA GLY A 252 30.38 7.99 -7.71
C GLY A 252 29.16 7.56 -8.54
N THR A 253 27.99 7.38 -7.92
CA THR A 253 26.75 7.04 -8.61
C THR A 253 26.06 8.30 -9.14
N ALA A 254 25.79 8.37 -10.45
CA ALA A 254 25.11 9.54 -11.01
C ALA A 254 23.63 9.56 -10.60
N VAL A 255 23.15 10.69 -10.08
CA VAL A 255 21.72 10.87 -9.80
C VAL A 255 20.95 10.90 -11.12
N SER A 256 20.01 9.98 -11.29
CA SER A 256 19.12 9.78 -12.44
C SER A 256 17.68 9.60 -11.95
N ASP A 257 16.71 9.56 -12.88
CA ASP A 257 15.31 9.26 -12.53
C ASP A 257 15.18 7.86 -11.90
N GLU A 258 15.97 6.87 -12.35
CA GLU A 258 16.00 5.53 -11.76
C GLU A 258 16.51 5.54 -10.31
N GLU A 259 17.57 6.31 -10.03
CA GLU A 259 18.10 6.45 -8.67
C GLU A 259 17.11 7.19 -7.75
N VAL A 260 16.41 8.20 -8.28
CA VAL A 260 15.35 8.91 -7.54
C VAL A 260 14.21 7.96 -7.18
N ALA A 261 13.76 7.11 -8.11
CA ALA A 261 12.73 6.12 -7.85
C ALA A 261 13.17 5.06 -6.82
N ALA A 262 14.41 4.59 -6.92
CA ALA A 262 14.97 3.64 -5.95
C ALA A 262 15.06 4.23 -4.54
N ALA A 263 15.55 5.47 -4.42
CA ALA A 263 15.60 6.18 -3.14
C ALA A 263 14.19 6.45 -2.57
N SER A 264 13.26 6.86 -3.44
CA SER A 264 11.84 7.08 -3.11
C SER A 264 11.19 5.83 -2.53
N LEU A 265 11.25 4.70 -3.25
CA LEU A 265 10.70 3.42 -2.82
C LEU A 265 11.31 2.98 -1.49
N LYS A 266 12.65 3.02 -1.38
CA LYS A 266 13.35 2.62 -0.16
C LYS A 266 12.93 3.47 1.04
N THR A 267 12.80 4.79 0.87
CA THR A 267 12.31 5.69 1.92
C THR A 267 10.89 5.34 2.34
N LEU A 268 9.96 5.13 1.40
CA LEU A 268 8.57 4.84 1.71
C LEU A 268 8.43 3.52 2.48
N ILE A 269 9.00 2.42 1.95
CA ILE A 269 8.92 1.10 2.60
C ILE A 269 9.50 1.13 4.01
N GLN A 270 10.66 1.76 4.19
CA GLN A 270 11.35 1.75 5.48
C GLN A 270 10.67 2.63 6.55
N ILE A 271 9.96 3.67 6.15
CA ILE A 271 9.38 4.64 7.09
C ILE A 271 7.91 4.37 7.36
N VAL A 272 7.10 4.11 6.32
CA VAL A 272 5.63 3.92 6.47
C VAL A 272 5.20 2.46 6.31
N GLY A 273 6.07 1.60 5.81
CA GLY A 273 5.79 0.18 5.59
C GLY A 273 5.22 -0.14 4.20
N PRO A 274 5.24 -1.43 3.78
CA PRO A 274 4.79 -1.84 2.44
C PRO A 274 3.33 -1.48 2.14
N SER A 275 2.43 -1.68 3.09
CA SER A 275 0.99 -1.42 2.90
C SER A 275 0.70 0.05 2.63
N ALA A 276 1.28 0.96 3.44
CA ALA A 276 1.13 2.39 3.23
C ALA A 276 1.90 2.89 1.99
N ALA A 277 3.05 2.29 1.65
CA ALA A 277 3.79 2.62 0.44
C ALA A 277 3.00 2.26 -0.83
N LEU A 278 2.27 1.13 -0.85
CA LEU A 278 1.36 0.80 -1.94
C LEU A 278 0.29 1.87 -2.12
N LYS A 279 -0.28 2.39 -1.03
CA LYS A 279 -1.24 3.50 -1.09
C LYS A 279 -0.64 4.81 -1.59
N ALA A 280 0.67 4.98 -1.51
CA ALA A 280 1.42 6.11 -2.09
C ALA A 280 2.02 5.79 -3.47
N SER A 281 1.36 4.95 -4.27
CA SER A 281 1.86 4.43 -5.55
C SER A 281 2.34 5.52 -6.52
N ALA A 282 1.64 6.65 -6.63
CA ALA A 282 2.02 7.78 -7.50
C ALA A 282 3.33 8.48 -7.07
N LEU A 283 3.78 8.28 -5.83
CA LEU A 283 4.97 8.92 -5.28
C LEU A 283 6.20 8.00 -5.29
N ILE A 284 6.04 6.71 -5.59
CA ILE A 284 7.15 5.74 -5.60
C ILE A 284 8.22 6.10 -6.63
N GLY A 285 7.83 6.60 -7.81
CA GLY A 285 8.77 7.02 -8.85
C GLY A 285 9.54 8.30 -8.50
N ASP A 286 8.93 9.20 -7.71
CA ASP A 286 9.54 10.46 -7.29
C ASP A 286 8.73 11.10 -6.17
N ILE A 287 9.13 10.86 -4.91
CA ILE A 287 8.41 11.39 -3.73
C ILE A 287 8.41 12.92 -3.64
N SER A 288 9.23 13.62 -4.44
CA SER A 288 9.23 15.09 -4.45
C SER A 288 8.02 15.69 -5.18
N SER A 289 7.27 14.88 -5.91
CA SER A 289 6.08 15.31 -6.66
C SER A 289 4.85 15.55 -5.78
N GLY A 290 4.82 15.04 -4.55
CA GLY A 290 3.65 15.17 -3.66
C GLY A 290 3.99 15.00 -2.18
N GLY A 291 2.98 14.66 -1.36
CA GLY A 291 3.14 14.42 0.08
C GLY A 291 3.46 15.65 0.93
N ALA A 292 3.25 16.86 0.39
CA ALA A 292 3.56 18.13 1.05
C ALA A 292 2.30 18.93 1.37
N VAL A 293 1.41 18.31 2.13
CA VAL A 293 0.15 18.88 2.60
C VAL A 293 0.27 19.18 4.10
N ASP A 294 -0.22 20.35 4.50
CA ASP A 294 -0.26 20.83 5.89
C ASP A 294 -1.69 20.71 6.40
N PHE A 295 -1.95 19.97 7.49
CA PHE A 295 -3.31 19.80 8.03
C PHE A 295 -3.93 21.14 8.42
N THR A 296 -3.11 22.11 8.83
CA THR A 296 -3.57 23.44 9.22
C THR A 296 -3.74 24.39 8.03
N ASP A 297 -3.44 23.98 6.78
CA ASP A 297 -3.56 24.82 5.57
C ASP A 297 -3.72 23.97 4.29
N ILE A 298 -4.81 23.21 4.23
CA ILE A 298 -5.21 22.46 3.02
C ILE A 298 -5.77 23.46 2.00
N GLY A 299 -5.11 23.57 0.85
CA GLY A 299 -5.47 24.51 -0.22
C GLY A 299 -6.00 23.84 -1.49
N GLU A 300 -6.46 24.67 -2.43
CA GLU A 300 -6.83 24.24 -3.78
C GLU A 300 -5.65 23.53 -4.47
N GLY A 301 -5.87 22.30 -4.93
CA GLY A 301 -4.86 21.44 -5.55
C GLY A 301 -4.09 20.49 -4.62
N ASP A 302 -4.33 20.53 -3.30
CA ASP A 302 -3.88 19.47 -2.40
C ASP A 302 -4.78 18.22 -2.54
N SER A 303 -4.29 17.05 -2.15
CA SER A 303 -5.02 15.77 -2.18
C SER A 303 -4.98 15.14 -0.79
N LEU A 304 -6.11 14.55 -0.35
CA LEU A 304 -6.18 13.72 0.86
C LEU A 304 -6.42 12.23 0.55
N ASP A 305 -5.86 11.74 -0.55
CA ASP A 305 -5.87 10.30 -0.83
C ASP A 305 -5.13 9.48 0.24
N ALA A 306 -5.35 8.16 0.25
CA ALA A 306 -4.81 7.27 1.27
C ALA A 306 -3.28 7.34 1.40
N GLY A 307 -2.55 7.46 0.27
CA GLY A 307 -1.10 7.59 0.29
C GLY A 307 -0.64 8.89 0.92
N THR A 308 -1.21 10.01 0.46
CA THR A 308 -0.88 11.34 0.96
C THR A 308 -1.24 11.47 2.44
N LEU A 309 -2.42 11.02 2.84
CA LEU A 309 -2.86 11.04 4.23
C LEU A 309 -2.00 10.14 5.13
N ALA A 310 -1.55 8.97 4.64
CA ALA A 310 -0.61 8.13 5.37
C ALA A 310 0.74 8.84 5.60
N LEU A 311 1.28 9.47 4.54
CA LEU A 311 2.51 10.25 4.64
C LEU A 311 2.38 11.43 5.59
N MET A 312 1.26 12.15 5.55
CA MET A 312 0.96 13.26 6.46
C MET A 312 0.88 12.79 7.90
N GLN A 313 0.08 11.76 8.21
CA GLN A 313 -0.09 11.28 9.58
C GLN A 313 1.25 10.83 10.17
N THR A 314 2.09 10.14 9.41
CA THR A 314 3.44 9.78 9.86
C THR A 314 4.37 10.99 10.02
N ALA A 315 4.30 11.99 9.13
CA ALA A 315 5.08 13.22 9.26
C ALA A 315 4.67 14.05 10.49
N VAL A 316 3.37 14.14 10.76
CA VAL A 316 2.77 14.80 11.91
C VAL A 316 3.15 14.11 13.21
N SER A 317 3.11 12.77 13.25
CA SER A 317 3.55 11.98 14.41
C SER A 317 5.01 12.21 14.80
N LEU A 318 5.88 12.62 13.86
CA LEU A 318 7.26 13.01 14.18
C LEU A 318 7.34 14.33 14.96
N GLN A 319 6.43 15.28 14.74
CA GLN A 319 6.36 16.51 15.53
C GLN A 319 5.92 16.21 16.97
N THR A 320 4.92 15.33 17.13
CA THR A 320 4.51 14.81 18.44
C THR A 320 5.69 14.19 19.17
N LEU A 321 6.42 13.30 18.50
CA LEU A 321 7.57 12.61 19.08
C LEU A 321 8.68 13.60 19.51
N ALA A 322 9.00 14.57 18.66
CA ALA A 322 9.96 15.64 18.98
C ALA A 322 9.50 16.48 20.18
N GLY A 323 8.20 16.81 20.25
CA GLY A 323 7.61 17.59 21.32
C GLY A 323 7.70 16.95 22.70
N THR A 324 7.79 15.61 22.79
CA THR A 324 8.05 14.91 24.06
C THR A 324 9.46 15.12 24.60
N GLY A 325 10.41 15.54 23.74
CA GLY A 325 11.84 15.65 24.04
C GLY A 325 12.56 14.32 24.31
N SER A 326 11.85 13.20 24.45
CA SER A 326 12.39 11.91 24.86
C SER A 326 13.26 11.22 23.79
N SER A 327 13.09 11.63 22.53
CA SER A 327 13.76 11.09 21.35
C SER A 327 14.60 12.14 20.58
N GLY A 328 14.83 13.31 21.19
CA GLY A 328 15.62 14.41 20.61
C GLY A 328 14.80 15.43 19.82
N SER A 329 15.49 16.41 19.22
CA SER A 329 14.87 17.42 18.36
C SER A 329 14.41 16.83 17.03
N LEU A 330 13.59 17.59 16.29
CA LEU A 330 13.11 17.19 14.98
C LEU A 330 14.25 16.88 14.00
N SER A 331 15.31 17.72 13.99
CA SER A 331 16.51 17.50 13.19
C SER A 331 17.26 16.21 13.55
N ASN A 332 17.33 15.87 14.85
CA ASN A 332 17.95 14.62 15.30
C ASN A 332 17.15 13.39 14.85
N LEU A 333 15.82 13.44 14.97
CA LEU A 333 14.94 12.36 14.52
C LEU A 333 15.09 12.10 13.02
N ILE A 334 15.07 13.15 12.19
CA ILE A 334 15.24 13.03 10.73
C ILE A 334 16.61 12.42 10.40
N SER A 335 17.67 12.87 11.08
CA SER A 335 19.03 12.37 10.85
C SER A 335 19.19 10.90 11.23
N SER A 336 18.63 10.48 12.37
CA SER A 336 18.64 9.08 12.82
C SER A 336 17.86 8.17 11.88
N LEU A 337 16.64 8.57 11.49
CA LEU A 337 15.81 7.80 10.55
C LEU A 337 16.48 7.71 9.16
N SER A 338 17.10 8.80 8.68
CA SER A 338 17.80 8.76 7.40
C SER A 338 18.97 7.76 7.41
N SER A 339 19.71 7.70 8.53
CA SER A 339 20.80 6.73 8.70
C SER A 339 20.27 5.29 8.76
N ALA A 340 19.14 5.08 9.43
CA ALA A 340 18.48 3.78 9.53
C ALA A 340 17.98 3.27 8.17
N VAL A 341 17.35 4.14 7.38
CA VAL A 341 16.88 3.84 6.02
C VAL A 341 18.05 3.48 5.12
N GLN A 342 19.19 4.17 5.23
CA GLN A 342 20.40 3.82 4.48
C GLN A 342 20.84 2.38 4.74
N THR A 343 20.84 1.96 6.01
CA THR A 343 21.17 0.58 6.42
C THR A 343 20.07 -0.46 6.11
N GLY A 344 18.88 -0.03 5.70
CA GLY A 344 17.78 -0.92 5.35
C GLY A 344 17.02 -1.52 6.54
N LYS A 345 17.19 -0.97 7.76
CA LYS A 345 16.61 -1.55 8.99
C LYS A 345 16.08 -0.46 9.91
N VAL A 346 14.87 0.05 9.69
CA VAL A 346 14.28 1.04 10.62
C VAL A 346 13.69 0.37 11.87
N ALA A 347 12.73 -0.55 11.71
CA ALA A 347 12.04 -1.20 12.83
C ALA A 347 12.94 -2.16 13.63
N ASN A 348 13.80 -2.91 12.93
CA ASN A 348 14.72 -3.89 13.52
C ASN A 348 16.19 -3.45 13.46
N ASN A 349 16.44 -2.14 13.65
CA ASN A 349 17.81 -1.63 13.65
C ASN A 349 18.67 -2.25 14.76
N ASP A 350 19.94 -2.47 14.46
CA ASP A 350 20.94 -2.97 15.43
C ASP A 350 21.32 -1.90 16.49
N ASP A 351 21.06 -0.62 16.21
CA ASP A 351 21.21 0.49 17.15
C ASP A 351 19.96 0.63 18.03
N ASP A 352 20.11 0.37 19.34
CA ASP A 352 19.05 0.49 20.35
C ASP A 352 18.36 1.87 20.36
N ALA A 353 19.08 2.96 20.03
CA ALA A 353 18.50 4.30 19.97
C ALA A 353 17.58 4.45 18.76
N ILE A 354 17.98 3.93 17.60
CA ILE A 354 17.14 3.93 16.39
C ILE A 354 15.93 3.03 16.58
N LYS A 355 16.12 1.84 17.16
CA LYS A 355 15.03 0.91 17.48
C LYS A 355 14.00 1.52 18.42
N LYS A 356 14.46 2.27 19.43
CA LYS A 356 13.58 3.05 20.31
C LYS A 356 12.83 4.15 19.56
N ILE A 357 13.50 4.89 18.68
CA ILE A 357 12.86 5.91 17.83
C ILE A 357 11.76 5.29 16.97
N ALA A 358 12.02 4.15 16.32
CA ALA A 358 11.05 3.45 15.50
C ALA A 358 9.83 2.98 16.32
N THR A 359 10.07 2.42 17.51
CA THR A 359 9.00 1.98 18.44
C THR A 359 8.11 3.14 18.89
N GLU A 360 8.72 4.26 19.28
CA GLU A 360 7.97 5.45 19.71
C GLU A 360 7.28 6.15 18.53
N LEU A 361 7.85 6.09 17.33
CA LEU A 361 7.20 6.55 16.11
C LEU A 361 5.96 5.70 15.80
N GLN A 362 6.04 4.36 15.88
CA GLN A 362 4.88 3.48 15.70
C GLN A 362 3.73 3.86 16.62
N LYS A 363 4.01 4.07 17.92
CA LYS A 363 2.99 4.51 18.89
C LYS A 363 2.40 5.87 18.53
N ALA A 364 3.24 6.82 18.12
CA ALA A 364 2.79 8.14 17.73
C ALA A 364 1.93 8.11 16.45
N VAL A 365 2.26 7.23 15.50
CA VAL A 365 1.47 7.00 14.27
C VAL A 365 0.13 6.34 14.60
N GLU A 366 0.13 5.31 15.44
CA GLU A 366 -1.09 4.66 15.92
C GLU A 366 -2.01 5.67 16.63
N ASN A 367 -1.46 6.53 17.49
CA ASN A 367 -2.24 7.56 18.18
C ASN A 367 -2.88 8.55 17.20
N THR A 368 -2.10 9.09 16.25
CA THR A 368 -2.61 10.06 15.27
C THR A 368 -3.70 9.44 14.40
N SER A 369 -3.47 8.23 13.87
CA SER A 369 -4.44 7.54 13.01
C SER A 369 -5.71 7.12 13.74
N LEU A 370 -5.60 6.69 15.01
CA LEU A 370 -6.76 6.39 15.86
C LEU A 370 -7.62 7.62 16.11
N ILE A 371 -6.99 8.75 16.49
CA ILE A 371 -7.71 10.02 16.72
C ILE A 371 -8.40 10.46 15.44
N PHE A 372 -7.64 10.53 14.34
CA PHE A 372 -8.15 11.04 13.07
C PHE A 372 -9.32 10.20 12.56
N SER A 373 -9.15 8.87 12.50
CA SER A 373 -10.19 7.94 12.06
C SER A 373 -11.44 7.98 12.95
N ALA A 374 -11.27 7.98 14.27
CA ALA A 374 -12.41 7.97 15.20
C ALA A 374 -13.20 9.28 15.16
N VAL A 375 -12.53 10.44 15.11
CA VAL A 375 -13.21 11.74 15.06
C VAL A 375 -13.90 11.95 13.72
N ILE A 376 -13.25 11.64 12.59
CA ILE A 376 -13.85 11.77 11.25
C ILE A 376 -15.05 10.83 11.08
N SER A 377 -14.96 9.58 11.56
CA SER A 377 -16.05 8.61 11.44
C SER A 377 -17.16 8.79 12.48
N GLY A 378 -16.85 9.43 13.62
CA GLY A 378 -17.72 9.48 14.80
C GLY A 378 -17.84 8.14 15.55
N GLU A 379 -17.09 7.11 15.13
CA GLU A 379 -17.14 5.76 15.69
C GLU A 379 -16.01 5.57 16.72
N GLY A 380 -16.34 5.04 17.90
CA GLY A 380 -15.33 4.60 18.87
C GLY A 380 -14.43 5.71 19.44
N VAL A 381 -14.92 6.96 19.49
CA VAL A 381 -14.15 8.14 19.92
C VAL A 381 -13.61 7.99 21.34
N ASP A 382 -14.44 7.52 22.28
CA ASP A 382 -14.03 7.36 23.68
C ASP A 382 -12.97 6.26 23.84
N GLU A 383 -13.12 5.15 23.10
CA GLU A 383 -12.17 4.04 23.07
C GLU A 383 -10.83 4.47 22.47
N ALA A 384 -10.85 5.23 21.37
CA ALA A 384 -9.65 5.76 20.74
C ALA A 384 -8.87 6.68 21.69
N PHE A 385 -9.54 7.64 22.34
CA PHE A 385 -8.89 8.54 23.28
C PHE A 385 -8.42 7.84 24.56
N ALA A 386 -9.13 6.80 25.03
CA ALA A 386 -8.66 5.97 26.13
C ALA A 386 -7.35 5.25 25.76
N LYS A 387 -7.26 4.70 24.55
CA LYS A 387 -6.05 4.04 24.05
C LYS A 387 -4.88 5.00 23.88
N VAL A 388 -5.14 6.18 23.32
CA VAL A 388 -4.13 7.25 23.18
C VAL A 388 -3.62 7.70 24.55
N ALA A 389 -4.52 7.92 25.52
CA ALA A 389 -4.15 8.30 26.87
C ALA A 389 -3.28 7.23 27.55
N GLU A 390 -3.61 5.95 27.38
CA GLU A 390 -2.78 4.83 27.82
C GLU A 390 -1.39 4.87 27.18
N ASN A 391 -1.32 5.00 25.85
CA ASN A 391 -0.07 5.05 25.10
C ASN A 391 0.82 6.23 25.49
N MET A 392 0.22 7.39 25.81
CA MET A 392 0.92 8.60 26.27
C MET A 392 1.22 8.58 27.78
N GLY A 393 0.74 7.59 28.54
CA GLY A 393 0.90 7.52 29.99
C GLY A 393 0.13 8.59 30.77
N VAL A 394 -0.95 9.14 30.18
CA VAL A 394 -1.80 10.15 30.79
C VAL A 394 -2.89 9.46 31.61
N THR A 395 -2.83 9.57 32.93
CA THR A 395 -3.79 8.93 33.85
C THR A 395 -4.76 9.91 34.52
N ASP A 396 -4.52 11.21 34.41
CA ASP A 396 -5.38 12.25 35.02
C ASP A 396 -6.61 12.50 34.15
N PRO A 397 -7.85 12.29 34.67
CA PRO A 397 -9.07 12.48 33.89
C PRO A 397 -9.20 13.89 33.28
N ALA A 398 -8.73 14.93 33.97
CA ALA A 398 -8.81 16.30 33.45
C ALA A 398 -7.84 16.54 32.28
N ALA A 399 -6.64 15.95 32.33
CA ALA A 399 -5.69 15.98 31.23
C ALA A 399 -6.18 15.18 30.02
N ILE A 400 -6.82 14.02 30.23
CA ILE A 400 -7.45 13.23 29.16
C ILE A 400 -8.59 14.01 28.51
N GLU A 401 -9.44 14.68 29.30
CA GLU A 401 -10.53 15.51 28.78
C GLU A 401 -9.99 16.70 27.97
N LYS A 402 -8.92 17.35 28.41
CA LYS A 402 -8.25 18.42 27.66
C LYS A 402 -7.66 17.91 26.34
N LEU A 403 -6.96 16.78 26.36
CA LEU A 403 -6.40 16.13 25.16
C LEU A 403 -7.52 15.82 24.16
N LYS A 404 -8.62 15.20 24.64
CA LYS A 404 -9.79 14.89 23.82
C LYS A 404 -10.38 16.14 23.19
N ALA A 405 -10.60 17.20 23.97
CA ALA A 405 -11.17 18.45 23.47
C ALA A 405 -10.27 19.11 22.40
N ASN A 406 -8.96 19.22 22.66
CA ASN A 406 -8.01 19.85 21.75
C ASN A 406 -7.87 19.07 20.44
N ALA A 407 -7.68 17.76 20.52
CA ALA A 407 -7.49 16.92 19.33
C ALA A 407 -8.77 16.78 18.51
N THR A 408 -9.95 16.71 19.14
CA THR A 408 -11.23 16.74 18.42
C THR A 408 -11.37 18.03 17.63
N LYS A 409 -11.09 19.19 18.27
CA LYS A 409 -11.13 20.48 17.59
C LYS A 409 -10.14 20.57 16.42
N ALA A 410 -8.93 20.03 16.58
CA ALA A 410 -7.94 19.98 15.51
C ALA A 410 -8.45 19.17 14.31
N VAL A 411 -9.00 17.97 14.53
CA VAL A 411 -9.54 17.14 13.44
C VAL A 411 -10.78 17.80 12.79
N GLU A 412 -11.66 18.42 13.57
CA GLU A 412 -12.81 19.18 13.04
C GLU A 412 -12.35 20.36 12.17
N GLU A 413 -11.26 21.03 12.53
CA GLU A 413 -10.64 22.09 11.71
C GLU A 413 -10.07 21.51 10.40
N VAL A 414 -9.38 20.37 10.45
CA VAL A 414 -8.90 19.68 9.24
C VAL A 414 -10.06 19.29 8.33
N GLN A 415 -11.12 18.71 8.88
CA GLN A 415 -12.31 18.33 8.13
C GLN A 415 -12.98 19.55 7.47
N THR A 416 -13.04 20.67 8.19
CA THR A 416 -13.58 21.92 7.66
C THR A 416 -12.74 22.40 6.47
N LYS A 417 -11.41 22.43 6.61
CA LYS A 417 -10.51 22.85 5.53
C LYS A 417 -10.53 21.90 4.33
N ALA A 418 -10.59 20.59 4.57
CA ALA A 418 -10.72 19.60 3.51
C ALA A 418 -12.01 19.83 2.71
N LYS A 419 -13.11 20.15 3.40
CA LYS A 419 -14.39 20.47 2.77
C LYS A 419 -14.36 21.79 2.00
N GLU A 420 -13.73 22.81 2.56
CA GLU A 420 -13.52 24.09 1.87
C GLU A 420 -12.67 23.94 0.60
N ALA A 421 -11.69 23.03 0.63
CA ALA A 421 -10.84 22.69 -0.52
C ALA A 421 -11.46 21.64 -1.46
N GLY A 422 -12.63 21.08 -1.16
CA GLY A 422 -13.31 20.08 -2.00
C GLY A 422 -12.68 18.68 -1.98
N VAL A 423 -11.86 18.37 -0.97
CA VAL A 423 -11.09 17.11 -0.85
C VAL A 423 -11.56 16.23 0.31
N ASP A 424 -12.73 16.51 0.87
CA ASP A 424 -13.34 15.71 1.95
C ASP A 424 -14.11 14.47 1.43
N LYS A 425 -14.27 14.35 0.12
CA LYS A 425 -14.88 13.18 -0.53
C LYS A 425 -14.14 11.91 -0.12
N ASP A 426 -14.87 10.94 0.43
CA ASP A 426 -14.35 9.66 0.93
C ASP A 426 -13.34 9.74 2.09
N LEU A 427 -13.18 10.90 2.73
CA LEU A 427 -12.19 11.08 3.81
C LEU A 427 -12.41 10.12 4.98
N ASN A 428 -13.66 9.72 5.27
CA ASN A 428 -13.97 8.72 6.29
C ASN A 428 -13.42 7.33 5.93
N LYS A 429 -13.70 6.84 4.71
CA LYS A 429 -13.17 5.56 4.22
C LYS A 429 -11.64 5.61 4.17
N THR A 430 -11.10 6.68 3.59
CA THR A 430 -9.65 6.91 3.51
C THR A 430 -8.99 6.91 4.88
N ALA A 431 -9.60 7.53 5.89
CA ALA A 431 -9.07 7.53 7.25
C ALA A 431 -9.07 6.13 7.89
N LYS A 432 -10.07 5.28 7.59
CA LYS A 432 -10.11 3.88 8.04
C LYS A 432 -9.03 3.05 7.34
N ASP A 433 -8.89 3.21 6.03
CA ASP A 433 -7.88 2.51 5.22
C ASP A 433 -6.45 2.89 5.64
N VAL A 434 -6.21 4.19 5.91
CA VAL A 434 -4.91 4.68 6.39
C VAL A 434 -4.61 4.17 7.79
N LYS A 435 -5.60 4.13 8.69
CA LYS A 435 -5.44 3.53 10.02
C LYS A 435 -5.02 2.06 9.91
N GLU A 436 -5.61 1.31 8.98
CA GLU A 436 -5.22 -0.08 8.72
C GLU A 436 -3.80 -0.19 8.15
N ALA A 437 -3.50 0.62 7.13
CA ALA A 437 -2.21 0.62 6.45
C ALA A 437 -1.04 1.04 7.36
N LEU A 438 -1.31 1.86 8.39
CA LEU A 438 -0.32 2.37 9.36
C LEU A 438 -0.26 1.56 10.66
N LYS A 439 -0.96 0.41 10.77
CA LYS A 439 -0.84 -0.50 11.93
C LYS A 439 0.59 -0.96 12.17
N GLU A 440 1.36 -1.11 11.11
CA GLU A 440 2.76 -1.52 11.15
C GLU A 440 3.58 -0.65 10.18
N ILE A 441 4.46 0.17 10.74
CA ILE A 441 5.40 1.01 9.99
C ILE A 441 6.72 0.28 9.79
N GLY A 442 7.39 0.55 8.67
CA GLY A 442 8.63 -0.13 8.31
C GLY A 442 8.38 -1.57 7.87
N CYS A 443 9.42 -2.41 7.92
CA CYS A 443 9.28 -3.83 7.62
C CYS A 443 10.14 -4.67 8.58
N THR A 444 9.86 -5.97 8.64
CA THR A 444 10.50 -6.92 9.56
C THR A 444 11.89 -7.41 9.12
N ASP A 445 12.18 -7.43 7.81
CA ASP A 445 13.46 -7.90 7.23
C ASP A 445 14.28 -6.75 6.58
N ASP A 446 15.21 -7.02 5.65
CA ASP A 446 16.04 -6.00 4.96
C ASP A 446 15.25 -5.05 4.02
N CYS A 447 13.92 -5.17 4.02
CA CYS A 447 12.94 -4.46 3.20
C CYS A 447 13.19 -4.47 1.69
N ASP A 448 13.80 -5.54 1.19
CA ASP A 448 13.79 -5.84 -0.23
C ASP A 448 12.39 -6.35 -0.61
N VAL A 449 11.60 -5.47 -1.22
CA VAL A 449 10.29 -5.82 -1.75
C VAL A 449 10.43 -6.71 -2.98
N GLY A 450 9.81 -7.89 -2.94
CA GLY A 450 9.89 -8.91 -4.00
C GLY A 450 8.84 -8.76 -5.09
N GLU A 451 8.75 -9.77 -5.96
CA GLU A 451 7.82 -9.79 -7.11
C GLU A 451 6.34 -9.63 -6.69
N GLU A 452 5.96 -10.12 -5.51
CA GLU A 452 4.60 -9.96 -4.98
C GLU A 452 4.24 -8.49 -4.73
N PHE A 453 5.16 -7.71 -4.16
CA PHE A 453 4.96 -6.28 -3.97
C PHE A 453 4.88 -5.56 -5.32
N ASP A 454 5.77 -5.89 -6.26
CA ASP A 454 5.77 -5.30 -7.60
C ASP A 454 4.44 -5.61 -8.32
N ALA A 455 3.86 -6.80 -8.14
CA ALA A 455 2.55 -7.17 -8.68
C ALA A 455 1.40 -6.40 -8.02
N LYS A 456 1.42 -6.25 -6.69
CA LYS A 456 0.45 -5.42 -5.95
C LYS A 456 0.54 -3.95 -6.34
N LEU A 457 1.76 -3.43 -6.52
CA LEU A 457 2.00 -2.07 -7.01
C LEU A 457 1.46 -1.88 -8.42
N ALA A 458 1.70 -2.84 -9.33
CA ALA A 458 1.13 -2.81 -10.68
C ALA A 458 -0.40 -2.73 -10.65
N SER A 459 -1.03 -3.52 -9.77
CA SER A 459 -2.48 -3.52 -9.56
C SER A 459 -2.98 -2.17 -9.04
N GLU A 460 -2.31 -1.59 -8.04
CA GLU A 460 -2.70 -0.28 -7.49
C GLU A 460 -2.54 0.84 -8.54
N LEU A 461 -1.43 0.84 -9.28
CA LEU A 461 -1.23 1.77 -10.40
C LEU A 461 -2.35 1.64 -11.44
N ASN A 462 -2.73 0.41 -11.80
CA ASN A 462 -3.80 0.18 -12.76
C ASN A 462 -5.16 0.68 -12.25
N SER A 463 -5.47 0.50 -10.97
CA SER A 463 -6.68 1.06 -10.35
C SER A 463 -6.72 2.59 -10.43
N GLU A 464 -5.59 3.24 -10.14
CA GLU A 464 -5.44 4.70 -10.24
C GLU A 464 -5.59 5.21 -11.67
N LEU A 465 -5.04 4.49 -12.65
CA LEU A 465 -5.20 4.80 -14.07
C LEU A 465 -6.65 4.67 -14.54
N ILE A 466 -7.39 3.67 -14.06
CA ILE A 466 -8.82 3.52 -14.36
C ILE A 466 -9.62 4.71 -13.81
N LEU A 467 -9.31 5.18 -12.60
CA LEU A 467 -9.95 6.37 -12.03
C LEU A 467 -9.66 7.63 -12.84
N ALA A 468 -8.41 7.83 -13.24
CA ALA A 468 -8.02 8.95 -14.09
C ALA A 468 -8.71 8.90 -15.46
N GLN A 469 -8.79 7.71 -16.08
CA GLN A 469 -9.50 7.53 -17.34
C GLN A 469 -11.00 7.80 -17.20
N ALA A 470 -11.63 7.36 -16.12
CA ALA A 470 -13.05 7.63 -15.86
C ALA A 470 -13.33 9.13 -15.75
N PHE A 471 -12.44 9.89 -15.10
CA PHE A 471 -12.53 11.35 -15.04
C PHE A 471 -12.40 11.99 -16.43
N ILE A 472 -11.43 11.55 -17.25
CA ILE A 472 -11.28 12.02 -18.63
C ILE A 472 -12.55 11.73 -19.45
N ASP A 473 -13.07 10.52 -19.37
CA ASP A 473 -14.26 10.07 -20.10
C ASP A 473 -15.52 10.84 -19.67
N GLU A 474 -15.59 11.29 -18.42
CA GLU A 474 -16.67 12.12 -17.89
C GLU A 474 -16.59 13.58 -18.38
N VAL A 475 -15.39 14.17 -18.38
CA VAL A 475 -15.17 15.59 -18.67
C VAL A 475 -15.10 15.87 -20.17
N ALA A 476 -14.45 15.02 -20.96
CA ALA A 476 -14.19 15.27 -22.38
C ALA A 476 -15.44 15.60 -23.23
N PRO A 477 -16.58 14.88 -23.11
CA PRO A 477 -17.79 15.23 -23.86
C PRO A 477 -18.35 16.60 -23.49
N GLN A 478 -18.18 17.02 -22.23
CA GLN A 478 -18.66 18.31 -21.75
C GLN A 478 -17.78 19.46 -22.26
N VAL A 479 -16.47 19.23 -22.35
CA VAL A 479 -15.51 20.17 -22.97
C VAL A 479 -15.84 20.37 -24.46
N GLU A 480 -16.14 19.29 -25.19
CA GLU A 480 -16.55 19.38 -26.61
C GLU A 480 -17.85 20.19 -26.78
N MET A 481 -18.84 19.97 -25.91
CA MET A 481 -20.08 20.76 -25.90
C MET A 481 -19.83 22.25 -25.60
N ALA A 482 -18.95 22.55 -24.63
CA ALA A 482 -18.58 23.91 -24.28
C ALA A 482 -17.84 24.62 -25.44
N ALA A 483 -16.93 23.92 -26.13
CA ALA A 483 -16.25 24.43 -27.31
C ALA A 483 -17.23 24.76 -28.45
N ALA A 484 -18.20 23.88 -28.72
CA ALA A 484 -19.23 24.11 -29.74
C ALA A 484 -20.17 25.29 -29.38
N ALA A 485 -20.51 25.44 -28.10
CA ALA A 485 -21.29 26.56 -27.61
C ALA A 485 -20.53 27.89 -27.79
N LEU A 486 -19.23 27.92 -27.44
CA LEU A 486 -18.36 29.07 -27.68
C LEU A 486 -18.25 29.39 -29.19
N GLU A 487 -18.11 28.40 -30.06
CA GLU A 487 -18.07 28.62 -31.51
C GLU A 487 -19.38 29.26 -32.04
N THR A 488 -20.52 28.85 -31.49
CA THR A 488 -21.82 29.45 -31.80
C THR A 488 -21.87 30.92 -31.41
N VAL A 489 -21.37 31.25 -30.21
CA VAL A 489 -21.26 32.63 -29.72
C VAL A 489 -20.35 33.46 -30.62
N VAL A 490 -19.16 32.96 -30.95
CA VAL A 490 -18.20 33.64 -31.85
C VAL A 490 -18.84 33.92 -33.20
N THR A 491 -19.56 32.94 -33.76
CA THR A 491 -20.26 33.09 -35.05
C THR A 491 -21.33 34.19 -35.00
N LEU A 492 -22.09 34.29 -33.92
CA LEU A 492 -23.08 35.36 -33.72
C LEU A 492 -22.41 36.73 -33.62
N GLY A 493 -21.31 36.83 -32.88
CA GLY A 493 -20.52 38.06 -32.78
C GLY A 493 -19.95 38.51 -34.13
N ASP A 494 -19.48 37.57 -34.95
CA ASP A 494 -18.86 37.83 -36.25
C ASP A 494 -19.87 38.12 -37.36
N ALA A 495 -21.14 37.75 -37.17
CA ALA A 495 -22.24 38.10 -38.07
C ALA A 495 -22.60 39.60 -38.06
N GLY A 496 -22.07 40.38 -37.10
CA GLY A 496 -22.24 41.83 -36.97
C GLY A 496 -23.18 42.24 -35.84
N LEU A 497 -22.83 43.31 -35.11
CA LEU A 497 -23.48 43.77 -33.87
C LEU A 497 -24.03 45.20 -34.00
N GLU A 498 -24.74 45.47 -35.10
CA GLU A 498 -25.14 46.83 -35.50
C GLU A 498 -26.58 47.17 -35.10
N THR A 499 -27.38 46.15 -34.79
CA THR A 499 -28.81 46.28 -34.46
C THR A 499 -29.11 45.72 -33.07
N SER A 500 -30.18 46.21 -32.45
CA SER A 500 -30.59 45.74 -31.12
C SER A 500 -30.94 44.25 -31.09
N ASP A 501 -31.53 43.71 -32.16
CA ASP A 501 -31.88 42.28 -32.22
C ASP A 501 -30.62 41.40 -32.33
N GLN A 502 -29.60 41.84 -33.06
CA GLN A 502 -28.31 41.13 -33.14
C GLN A 502 -27.58 41.16 -31.80
N VAL A 503 -27.54 42.33 -31.14
CA VAL A 503 -26.88 42.47 -29.83
C VAL A 503 -27.60 41.64 -28.76
N LYS A 504 -28.94 41.61 -28.76
CA LYS A 504 -29.71 40.74 -27.85
C LYS A 504 -29.38 39.27 -28.06
N ALA A 505 -29.49 38.76 -29.28
CA ALA A 505 -29.20 37.36 -29.58
C ALA A 505 -27.76 36.96 -29.23
N PHE A 506 -26.79 37.86 -29.45
CA PHE A 506 -25.40 37.63 -29.06
C PHE A 506 -25.22 37.68 -27.54
N SER A 507 -25.79 38.66 -26.85
CA SER A 507 -25.71 38.80 -25.40
C SER A 507 -26.39 37.65 -24.66
N ASP A 508 -27.53 37.16 -25.14
CA ASP A 508 -28.23 35.99 -24.59
C ASP A 508 -27.32 34.75 -24.70
N ALA A 509 -26.73 34.50 -25.88
CA ALA A 509 -25.82 33.38 -26.08
C ALA A 509 -24.51 33.51 -25.25
N VAL A 510 -23.99 34.73 -25.08
CA VAL A 510 -22.84 34.99 -24.19
C VAL A 510 -23.21 34.74 -22.74
N PHE A 511 -24.41 35.13 -22.30
CA PHE A 511 -24.88 34.87 -20.94
C PHE A 511 -24.94 33.37 -20.65
N ASP A 512 -25.52 32.58 -21.55
CA ASP A 512 -25.62 31.12 -21.42
C ASP A 512 -24.25 30.42 -21.31
N VAL A 513 -23.24 30.88 -22.07
CA VAL A 513 -21.90 30.27 -22.00
C VAL A 513 -21.10 30.81 -20.82
N SER A 514 -21.19 32.11 -20.52
CA SER A 514 -20.45 32.74 -19.41
C SER A 514 -20.96 32.34 -18.03
N SER A 515 -22.22 31.91 -17.90
CA SER A 515 -22.72 31.30 -16.66
C SER A 515 -21.99 30.02 -16.28
N ASN A 516 -21.32 29.37 -17.24
CA ASN A 516 -20.53 28.15 -17.01
C ASN A 516 -19.05 28.42 -16.70
N LEU A 517 -18.60 29.70 -16.67
CA LEU A 517 -17.20 30.04 -16.37
C LEU A 517 -16.66 29.43 -15.07
N PRO A 518 -17.40 29.46 -13.92
CA PRO A 518 -16.94 28.81 -12.70
C PRO A 518 -16.60 27.33 -12.92
N LYS A 519 -17.52 26.59 -13.57
CA LYS A 519 -17.32 25.18 -13.90
C LYS A 519 -16.11 24.94 -14.80
N TYR A 520 -15.86 25.80 -15.79
CA TYR A 520 -14.69 25.67 -16.66
C TYR A 520 -13.38 25.93 -15.89
N SER A 521 -13.38 26.89 -14.97
CA SER A 521 -12.24 27.12 -14.08
C SER A 521 -12.01 25.93 -13.15
N ASP A 522 -13.07 25.33 -12.62
CA ASP A 522 -12.98 24.11 -11.80
C ASP A 522 -12.38 22.95 -12.60
N TRP A 523 -12.75 22.80 -13.88
CA TRP A 523 -12.11 21.82 -14.77
C TRP A 523 -10.61 22.06 -14.95
N VAL A 524 -10.16 23.32 -15.08
CA VAL A 524 -8.72 23.63 -15.15
C VAL A 524 -8.02 23.10 -13.91
N VAL A 525 -8.53 23.43 -12.72
CA VAL A 525 -7.95 23.00 -11.44
C VAL A 525 -7.95 21.47 -11.30
N ASN A 526 -9.07 20.82 -11.63
CA ASN A 526 -9.21 19.37 -11.50
C ASN A 526 -8.35 18.59 -12.51
N ILE A 527 -8.23 19.08 -13.74
CA ILE A 527 -7.35 18.49 -14.75
C ILE A 527 -5.88 18.71 -14.36
N GLU A 528 -5.50 19.88 -13.84
CA GLU A 528 -4.13 20.13 -13.35
C GLU A 528 -3.76 19.19 -12.19
N ALA A 529 -4.67 18.98 -11.23
CA ALA A 529 -4.48 18.03 -10.14
C ALA A 529 -4.35 16.59 -10.66
N SER A 530 -5.20 16.18 -11.60
CA SER A 530 -5.16 14.86 -12.21
C SER A 530 -3.89 14.64 -13.02
N LEU A 531 -3.43 15.67 -13.74
CA LEU A 531 -2.19 15.63 -14.52
C LEU A 531 -0.98 15.44 -13.61
N ALA A 532 -0.90 16.18 -12.49
CA ALA A 532 0.16 16.00 -11.51
C ALA A 532 0.22 14.57 -10.96
N ARG A 533 -0.95 13.97 -10.70
CA ARG A 533 -1.07 12.56 -10.27
C ARG A 533 -0.62 11.60 -11.38
N ALA A 534 -1.09 11.80 -12.61
CA ALA A 534 -0.74 10.97 -13.77
C ALA A 534 0.78 10.98 -14.04
N SER A 535 1.44 12.14 -13.95
CA SER A 535 2.90 12.23 -14.06
C SER A 535 3.62 11.39 -13.00
N GLY A 536 3.08 11.32 -11.77
CA GLY A 536 3.59 10.44 -10.71
C GLY A 536 3.43 8.96 -11.06
N LEU A 537 2.26 8.57 -11.55
CA LEU A 537 1.97 7.20 -12.00
C LEU A 537 2.89 6.78 -13.14
N VAL A 538 3.16 7.65 -14.11
CA VAL A 538 4.10 7.39 -15.22
C VAL A 538 5.49 7.06 -14.68
N LYS A 539 6.00 7.84 -13.73
CA LYS A 539 7.33 7.58 -13.12
C LYS A 539 7.37 6.26 -12.35
N SER A 540 6.33 5.96 -11.58
CA SER A 540 6.24 4.70 -10.85
C SER A 540 6.13 3.49 -11.79
N ALA A 541 5.32 3.60 -12.84
CA ALA A 541 5.19 2.58 -13.88
C ALA A 541 6.49 2.41 -14.68
N GLN A 542 7.23 3.49 -14.92
CA GLN A 542 8.54 3.44 -15.55
C GLN A 542 9.56 2.69 -14.69
N ALA A 543 9.62 2.99 -13.38
CA ALA A 543 10.49 2.27 -12.45
C ALA A 543 10.15 0.77 -12.41
N LEU A 544 8.86 0.44 -12.42
CA LEU A 544 8.37 -0.93 -12.42
C LEU A 544 8.70 -1.67 -13.74
N ALA A 545 8.46 -1.03 -14.89
CA ALA A 545 8.79 -1.58 -16.21
C ALA A 545 10.30 -1.75 -16.42
N ALA A 546 11.13 -0.90 -15.80
CA ALA A 546 12.58 -1.04 -15.81
C ALA A 546 13.06 -2.26 -15.02
N LYS A 547 12.37 -2.64 -13.93
CA LYS A 547 12.63 -3.89 -13.20
C LYS A 547 12.17 -5.11 -13.99
N ASN A 548 10.94 -5.08 -14.53
CA ASN A 548 10.36 -6.20 -15.25
C ASN A 548 9.51 -5.73 -16.44
N ALA A 549 9.89 -6.20 -17.63
CA ALA A 549 9.20 -5.86 -18.88
C ALA A 549 7.73 -6.30 -18.94
N ALA A 550 7.28 -7.21 -18.05
CA ALA A 550 5.87 -7.59 -17.92
C ALA A 550 4.95 -6.39 -17.62
N TYR A 551 5.48 -5.32 -17.02
CA TYR A 551 4.73 -4.12 -16.65
C TYR A 551 4.77 -3.00 -17.70
N ALA A 552 5.32 -3.24 -18.88
CA ALA A 552 5.41 -2.25 -19.95
C ALA A 552 4.04 -1.71 -20.41
N GLN A 553 2.97 -2.50 -20.28
CA GLN A 553 1.62 -2.06 -20.60
C GLN A 553 1.13 -0.99 -19.63
N VAL A 554 1.35 -1.17 -18.31
CA VAL A 554 0.99 -0.20 -17.27
C VAL A 554 1.66 1.16 -17.53
N LEU A 555 2.93 1.15 -17.95
CA LEU A 555 3.63 2.37 -18.36
C LEU A 555 2.99 3.03 -19.58
N THR A 556 2.64 2.23 -20.59
CA THR A 556 2.01 2.75 -21.82
C THR A 556 0.66 3.40 -21.51
N ASP A 557 -0.14 2.77 -20.66
CA ASP A 557 -1.46 3.29 -20.27
C ASP A 557 -1.32 4.59 -19.45
N ALA A 558 -0.36 4.65 -18.52
CA ALA A 558 -0.04 5.87 -17.77
C ALA A 558 0.37 7.04 -18.67
N GLN A 559 1.20 6.79 -19.68
CA GLN A 559 1.65 7.80 -20.64
C GLN A 559 0.51 8.33 -21.52
N ASN A 560 -0.42 7.45 -21.92
CA ASN A 560 -1.59 7.87 -22.69
C ASN A 560 -2.50 8.78 -21.87
N ILE A 561 -2.77 8.40 -20.61
CA ILE A 561 -3.60 9.20 -19.69
C ILE A 561 -2.97 10.57 -19.42
N GLU A 562 -1.65 10.64 -19.19
CA GLU A 562 -0.93 11.91 -19.02
C GLU A 562 -1.12 12.81 -20.27
N ALA A 563 -0.93 12.27 -21.48
CA ALA A 563 -1.08 13.01 -22.73
C ALA A 563 -2.54 13.49 -23.00
N ASP A 564 -3.53 12.67 -22.64
CA ASP A 564 -4.94 13.03 -22.77
C ASP A 564 -5.32 14.17 -21.81
N LEU A 565 -4.81 14.14 -20.57
CA LEU A 565 -4.99 15.23 -19.60
C LEU A 565 -4.32 16.53 -20.04
N GLU A 566 -3.09 16.46 -20.59
CA GLU A 566 -2.41 17.64 -21.16
C GLU A 566 -3.23 18.27 -22.30
N THR A 567 -3.80 17.44 -23.17
CA THR A 567 -4.65 17.87 -24.28
C THR A 567 -5.94 18.53 -23.75
N GLY A 568 -6.62 17.87 -22.82
CA GLY A 568 -7.84 18.38 -22.19
C GLY A 568 -7.62 19.72 -21.47
N LEU A 569 -6.51 19.87 -20.74
CA LEU A 569 -6.15 21.11 -20.06
C LEU A 569 -5.99 22.28 -21.04
N ALA A 570 -5.32 22.04 -22.18
CA ALA A 570 -5.13 23.06 -23.20
C ALA A 570 -6.47 23.49 -23.84
N GLU A 571 -7.37 22.54 -24.07
CA GLU A 571 -8.71 22.81 -24.62
C GLU A 571 -9.56 23.64 -23.66
N VAL A 572 -9.63 23.27 -22.39
CA VAL A 572 -10.41 24.00 -21.38
C VAL A 572 -9.87 25.42 -21.18
N ASN A 573 -8.55 25.61 -21.09
CA ASN A 573 -7.95 26.94 -21.01
C ASN A 573 -8.30 27.83 -22.22
N SER A 574 -8.35 27.26 -23.42
CA SER A 574 -8.78 27.97 -24.62
C SER A 574 -10.27 28.36 -24.55
N ILE A 575 -11.12 27.51 -23.97
CA ILE A 575 -12.54 27.82 -23.76
C ILE A 575 -12.69 28.99 -22.79
N VAL A 576 -12.07 28.92 -21.61
CA VAL A 576 -12.13 29.98 -20.58
C VAL A 576 -11.74 31.33 -21.19
N THR A 577 -10.54 31.41 -21.79
CA THR A 577 -10.04 32.63 -22.42
C THR A 577 -10.97 33.14 -23.54
N GLY A 578 -11.52 32.20 -24.33
CA GLY A 578 -12.44 32.53 -25.41
C GLY A 578 -13.76 33.11 -24.93
N VAL A 579 -14.34 32.55 -23.86
CA VAL A 579 -15.60 33.03 -23.26
C VAL A 579 -15.41 34.42 -22.66
N GLU A 580 -14.34 34.65 -21.89
CA GLU A 580 -14.02 35.96 -21.31
C GLU A 580 -13.91 37.05 -22.39
N ALA A 581 -13.28 36.74 -23.53
CA ALA A 581 -13.18 37.66 -24.65
C ALA A 581 -14.57 38.02 -25.24
N GLN A 582 -15.51 37.07 -25.31
CA GLN A 582 -16.86 37.33 -25.80
C GLN A 582 -17.71 38.11 -24.78
N VAL A 583 -17.51 37.92 -23.48
CA VAL A 583 -18.16 38.73 -22.42
C VAL A 583 -17.82 40.21 -22.59
N VAL A 584 -16.54 40.54 -22.77
CA VAL A 584 -16.10 41.92 -23.02
C VAL A 584 -16.74 42.47 -24.29
N ARG A 585 -16.70 41.71 -25.39
CA ARG A 585 -17.29 42.11 -26.68
C ARG A 585 -18.80 42.37 -26.58
N ALA A 586 -19.54 41.54 -25.84
CA ALA A 586 -20.98 41.72 -25.65
C ALA A 586 -21.28 42.97 -24.82
N SER A 587 -20.56 43.19 -23.73
CA SER A 587 -20.72 44.38 -22.88
C SER A 587 -20.52 45.67 -23.68
N GLU A 588 -19.46 45.75 -24.49
CA GLU A 588 -19.21 46.91 -25.37
C GLU A 588 -20.34 47.14 -26.38
N ALA A 589 -20.88 46.09 -26.98
CA ALA A 589 -21.98 46.17 -27.96
C ALA A 589 -23.31 46.60 -27.31
N VAL A 590 -23.61 46.09 -26.10
CA VAL A 590 -24.81 46.46 -25.32
C VAL A 590 -24.79 47.95 -24.96
N SER A 591 -23.68 48.43 -24.40
CA SER A 591 -23.55 49.84 -24.02
C SER A 591 -23.53 50.78 -25.23
N ALA A 592 -22.99 50.35 -26.37
CA ALA A 592 -23.01 51.16 -27.60
C ALA A 592 -24.43 51.43 -28.12
N LEU A 593 -25.39 50.53 -27.86
CA LEU A 593 -26.79 50.67 -28.25
C LEU A 593 -27.72 51.10 -27.09
N GLY A 594 -27.19 51.23 -25.87
CA GLY A 594 -27.96 51.64 -24.68
C GLY A 594 -28.99 50.60 -24.24
N LEU A 595 -28.66 49.32 -24.34
CA LEU A 595 -29.54 48.18 -24.04
C LEU A 595 -29.32 47.59 -22.65
N ASP A 596 -28.52 48.25 -21.80
CA ASP A 596 -27.99 47.69 -20.54
C ASP A 596 -29.09 47.14 -19.61
N LEU A 597 -30.17 47.92 -19.38
CA LEU A 597 -31.30 47.48 -18.55
C LEU A 597 -32.12 46.35 -19.20
N GLU A 598 -32.35 46.43 -20.51
CA GLU A 598 -33.16 45.44 -21.21
C GLU A 598 -32.49 44.06 -21.20
N ILE A 599 -31.18 44.01 -21.42
CA ILE A 599 -30.38 42.79 -21.36
C ILE A 599 -30.29 42.26 -19.92
N ALA A 600 -30.10 43.11 -18.91
CA ALA A 600 -30.06 42.65 -17.52
C ALA A 600 -31.39 42.03 -17.07
N VAL A 601 -32.54 42.57 -17.51
CA VAL A 601 -33.85 41.96 -17.26
C VAL A 601 -33.99 40.62 -17.98
N ALA A 602 -33.58 40.54 -19.25
CA ALA A 602 -33.61 39.30 -20.02
C ALA A 602 -32.78 38.19 -19.36
N ASN A 603 -31.53 38.51 -18.98
CA ASN A 603 -30.63 37.58 -18.29
C ASN A 603 -31.19 37.13 -16.94
N ALA A 604 -31.80 38.03 -16.15
CA ALA A 604 -32.44 37.67 -14.88
C ALA A 604 -33.63 36.72 -15.08
N MET A 605 -34.44 36.93 -16.13
CA MET A 605 -35.54 36.02 -16.45
C MET A 605 -35.04 34.65 -16.91
N ALA A 606 -34.03 34.61 -17.79
CA ALA A 606 -33.40 33.37 -18.25
C ALA A 606 -32.81 32.58 -17.07
N ALA A 607 -32.09 33.26 -16.16
CA ALA A 607 -31.54 32.63 -14.96
C ALA A 607 -32.63 32.06 -14.04
N THR A 608 -33.77 32.76 -13.90
CA THR A 608 -34.90 32.27 -13.10
C THR A 608 -35.48 30.97 -13.66
N GLU A 609 -35.60 30.88 -15.00
CA GLU A 609 -36.09 29.68 -15.67
C GLU A 609 -35.12 28.51 -15.49
N SER A 610 -33.84 28.73 -15.79
CA SER A 610 -32.78 27.72 -15.60
C SER A 610 -32.70 27.22 -14.16
N LEU A 611 -32.79 28.13 -13.17
CA LEU A 611 -32.80 27.78 -11.75
C LEU A 611 -33.96 26.84 -11.39
N THR A 612 -35.16 27.15 -11.89
CA THR A 612 -36.36 26.33 -11.61
C THR A 612 -36.23 24.92 -12.20
N VAL A 613 -35.68 24.81 -13.41
CA VAL A 613 -35.44 23.53 -14.09
C VAL A 613 -34.42 22.70 -13.32
N ALA A 614 -33.27 23.29 -12.97
CA ALA A 614 -32.21 22.61 -12.24
C ALA A 614 -32.67 22.15 -10.85
N GLN A 615 -33.43 23.00 -10.14
CA GLN A 615 -33.96 22.64 -8.82
C GLN A 615 -34.91 21.44 -8.90
N SER A 616 -35.80 21.42 -9.89
CA SER A 616 -36.73 20.31 -10.08
C SER A 616 -36.02 18.98 -10.42
N ALA A 617 -34.94 19.04 -11.21
CA ALA A 617 -34.12 17.88 -11.53
C ALA A 617 -33.39 17.35 -10.29
N ALA A 618 -32.77 18.24 -9.51
CA ALA A 618 -32.07 17.88 -8.28
C ALA A 618 -33.01 17.26 -7.22
N GLU A 619 -34.21 17.83 -7.02
CA GLU A 619 -35.22 17.25 -6.13
C GLU A 619 -35.66 15.84 -6.58
N THR A 620 -35.79 15.62 -7.89
CA THR A 620 -36.16 14.31 -8.44
C THR A 620 -35.06 13.28 -8.20
N SER A 621 -33.80 13.61 -8.51
CA SER A 621 -32.68 12.71 -8.28
C SER A 621 -32.43 12.44 -6.79
N SER A 622 -32.74 13.39 -5.90
CA SER A 622 -32.63 13.18 -4.45
C SER A 622 -33.58 12.09 -3.97
N ILE A 623 -34.82 12.09 -4.48
CA ILE A 623 -35.82 11.06 -4.20
C ILE A 623 -35.37 9.70 -4.75
N GLU A 624 -34.82 9.66 -5.97
CA GLU A 624 -34.32 8.44 -6.60
C GLU A 624 -33.13 7.86 -5.84
N SER A 625 -32.14 8.68 -5.48
CA SER A 625 -30.96 8.28 -4.68
C SER A 625 -31.38 7.72 -3.31
N THR A 626 -32.28 8.42 -2.60
CA THR A 626 -32.79 7.96 -1.30
C THR A 626 -33.50 6.60 -1.43
N SER A 627 -34.29 6.41 -2.49
CA SER A 627 -35.00 5.15 -2.73
C SER A 627 -34.04 4.02 -3.07
N ALA A 628 -33.01 4.30 -3.88
CA ALA A 628 -32.01 3.33 -4.26
C ALA A 628 -31.18 2.89 -3.04
N LYS A 629 -30.73 3.81 -2.19
CA LYS A 629 -30.05 3.51 -0.91
C LYS A 629 -30.85 2.56 -0.02
N VAL A 630 -32.15 2.81 0.15
CA VAL A 630 -33.02 1.90 0.92
C VAL A 630 -33.02 0.50 0.29
N ALA A 631 -33.03 0.38 -1.03
CA ALA A 631 -32.94 -0.92 -1.70
C ALA A 631 -31.59 -1.60 -1.46
N VAL A 632 -30.47 -0.86 -1.47
CA VAL A 632 -29.15 -1.41 -1.15
C VAL A 632 -29.09 -1.90 0.31
N GLU A 633 -29.60 -1.12 1.27
CA GLU A 633 -29.62 -1.49 2.69
C GLU A 633 -30.42 -2.78 2.96
N GLN A 634 -31.38 -3.12 2.11
CA GLN A 634 -32.15 -4.37 2.23
C GLN A 634 -31.44 -5.60 1.62
N ALA A 635 -30.40 -5.40 0.81
CA ALA A 635 -29.81 -6.47 -0.01
C ALA A 635 -28.81 -7.38 0.74
N VAL A 636 -28.44 -7.03 1.98
CA VAL A 636 -27.32 -7.63 2.74
C VAL A 636 -27.63 -9.00 3.40
N TYR A 637 -28.83 -9.55 3.21
CA TYR A 637 -29.32 -10.67 4.03
C TYR A 637 -29.61 -11.98 3.27
N GLY A 638 -28.87 -12.28 2.20
CA GLY A 638 -29.27 -13.34 1.25
C GLY A 638 -28.25 -14.41 0.84
N ASN A 639 -28.65 -15.22 -0.15
CA ASN A 639 -27.91 -16.30 -0.81
C ASN A 639 -27.14 -15.82 -2.08
N ALA A 640 -26.53 -16.73 -2.86
CA ALA A 640 -25.73 -16.37 -4.05
C ALA A 640 -26.51 -15.55 -5.10
N GLU A 641 -27.78 -15.90 -5.37
CA GLU A 641 -28.62 -15.17 -6.32
C GLU A 641 -28.99 -13.78 -5.76
N GLU A 642 -29.21 -13.70 -4.45
CA GLU A 642 -29.48 -12.45 -3.75
C GLU A 642 -28.22 -11.56 -3.64
N ALA A 643 -27.02 -12.15 -3.54
CA ALA A 643 -25.74 -11.42 -3.57
C ALA A 643 -25.46 -10.83 -4.95
N LEU A 644 -25.73 -11.59 -6.02
CA LEU A 644 -25.64 -11.05 -7.40
C LEU A 644 -26.70 -9.98 -7.66
N ALA A 645 -27.93 -10.16 -7.15
CA ALA A 645 -28.95 -9.12 -7.21
C ALA A 645 -28.57 -7.89 -6.38
N ALA A 646 -27.92 -8.07 -5.23
CA ALA A 646 -27.40 -6.99 -4.39
C ALA A 646 -26.34 -6.16 -5.12
N ILE A 647 -25.45 -6.79 -5.89
CA ILE A 647 -24.48 -6.11 -6.77
C ILE A 647 -25.21 -5.22 -7.79
N GLU A 648 -26.26 -5.74 -8.45
CA GLU A 648 -27.03 -4.96 -9.44
C GLU A 648 -27.76 -3.77 -8.79
N VAL A 649 -28.34 -3.98 -7.60
CA VAL A 649 -29.00 -2.94 -6.81
C VAL A 649 -28.00 -1.88 -6.32
N ALA A 650 -26.82 -2.29 -5.84
CA ALA A 650 -25.77 -1.38 -5.42
C ALA A 650 -25.24 -0.53 -6.59
N ASN A 651 -25.03 -1.14 -7.77
CA ASN A 651 -24.66 -0.41 -8.99
C ASN A 651 -25.75 0.59 -9.44
N SER A 652 -27.02 0.19 -9.33
CA SER A 652 -28.14 1.09 -9.62
C SER A 652 -28.19 2.29 -8.66
N ALA A 653 -27.85 2.07 -7.38
CA ALA A 653 -27.76 3.13 -6.40
C ALA A 653 -26.55 4.05 -6.60
N LEU A 654 -25.41 3.51 -7.01
CA LEU A 654 -24.25 4.33 -7.42
C LEU A 654 -24.62 5.24 -8.58
N ALA A 655 -25.30 4.72 -9.61
CA ALA A 655 -25.77 5.52 -10.73
C ALA A 655 -26.76 6.62 -10.29
N ALA A 656 -27.66 6.32 -9.34
CA ALA A 656 -28.60 7.30 -8.80
C ALA A 656 -27.90 8.40 -7.98
N ALA A 657 -26.90 8.04 -7.16
CA ALA A 657 -26.09 8.98 -6.39
C ALA A 657 -25.25 9.89 -7.30
N GLN A 658 -24.66 9.33 -8.37
CA GLN A 658 -23.94 10.10 -9.40
C GLN A 658 -24.87 11.08 -10.12
N MET A 659 -26.09 10.65 -10.46
CA MET A 659 -27.09 11.53 -11.07
C MET A 659 -27.52 12.66 -10.13
N LEU A 660 -27.67 12.37 -8.83
CA LEU A 660 -27.92 13.41 -7.82
C LEU A 660 -26.77 14.42 -7.75
N SER A 661 -25.52 13.96 -7.72
CA SER A 661 -24.35 14.83 -7.74
C SER A 661 -24.37 15.76 -8.95
N SER A 662 -24.54 15.21 -10.15
CA SER A 662 -24.57 15.98 -11.40
C SER A 662 -25.69 17.03 -11.43
N ASN A 663 -26.89 16.68 -10.93
CA ASN A 663 -28.00 17.63 -10.86
C ASN A 663 -27.84 18.67 -9.74
N ALA A 664 -27.13 18.35 -8.66
CA ALA A 664 -26.78 19.32 -7.63
C ALA A 664 -25.75 20.34 -8.14
N ASP A 665 -24.76 19.91 -8.91
CA ASP A 665 -23.79 20.80 -9.58
C ASP A 665 -24.50 21.71 -10.60
N ALA A 666 -25.45 21.17 -11.37
CA ALA A 666 -26.26 21.96 -12.29
C ALA A 666 -27.12 23.02 -11.57
N LEU A 667 -27.64 22.68 -10.38
CA LEU A 667 -28.38 23.61 -9.53
C LEU A 667 -27.49 24.72 -8.98
N GLU A 668 -26.28 24.39 -8.54
CA GLU A 668 -25.29 25.36 -8.06
C GLU A 668 -24.91 26.36 -9.16
N LEU A 669 -24.65 25.86 -10.36
CA LEU A 669 -24.27 26.70 -11.49
C LEU A 669 -25.40 27.64 -11.90
N ALA A 670 -26.63 27.13 -11.98
CA ALA A 670 -27.81 27.94 -12.27
C ALA A 670 -28.06 29.00 -11.18
N ALA A 671 -27.82 28.66 -9.91
CA ALA A 671 -27.96 29.59 -8.80
C ALA A 671 -26.87 30.67 -8.81
N THR A 672 -25.62 30.31 -9.12
CA THR A 672 -24.51 31.27 -9.27
C THR A 672 -24.79 32.26 -10.40
N ALA A 673 -25.27 31.77 -11.54
CA ALA A 673 -25.73 32.60 -12.65
C ALA A 673 -26.88 33.53 -12.22
N GLY A 674 -27.83 33.01 -11.43
CA GLY A 674 -28.92 33.77 -10.84
C GLY A 674 -28.46 34.92 -9.92
N VAL A 675 -27.49 34.68 -9.04
CA VAL A 675 -26.90 35.74 -8.18
C VAL A 675 -26.21 36.81 -9.03
N SER A 676 -25.43 36.41 -10.05
CA SER A 676 -24.74 37.34 -10.94
C SER A 676 -25.73 38.21 -11.75
N ALA A 677 -26.77 37.60 -12.30
CA ALA A 677 -27.83 38.30 -13.04
C ALA A 677 -28.64 39.23 -12.12
N ALA A 678 -29.01 38.78 -10.93
CA ALA A 678 -29.71 39.59 -9.93
C ALA A 678 -28.87 40.80 -9.49
N THR A 679 -27.56 40.61 -9.28
CA THR A 679 -26.64 41.69 -8.90
C THR A 679 -26.51 42.72 -10.02
N SER A 680 -26.33 42.24 -11.26
CA SER A 680 -26.23 43.10 -12.44
C SER A 680 -27.50 43.93 -12.66
N LEU A 681 -28.68 43.31 -12.53
CA LEU A 681 -29.96 44.00 -12.63
C LEU A 681 -30.16 45.00 -11.48
N SER A 682 -29.87 44.61 -10.24
CA SER A 682 -30.00 45.47 -9.05
C SER A 682 -29.17 46.76 -9.14
N ALA A 683 -28.00 46.69 -9.79
CA ALA A 683 -27.12 47.85 -9.97
C ALA A 683 -27.71 48.96 -10.87
N ILE A 684 -28.64 48.61 -11.77
CA ILE A 684 -29.18 49.52 -12.79
C ILE A 684 -30.71 49.66 -12.75
N ALA A 685 -31.42 48.81 -12.01
CA ALA A 685 -32.87 48.83 -11.87
C ALA A 685 -33.36 50.09 -11.15
N VAL A 686 -34.42 50.69 -11.68
CA VAL A 686 -35.07 51.89 -11.11
C VAL A 686 -36.56 51.68 -10.87
N GLU A 687 -37.22 50.84 -11.66
CA GLU A 687 -38.63 50.51 -11.45
C GLU A 687 -38.80 49.42 -10.37
N ASP A 688 -39.84 49.57 -9.54
CA ASP A 688 -40.13 48.66 -8.42
C ASP A 688 -40.26 47.18 -8.87
N ALA A 689 -40.75 46.94 -10.11
CA ALA A 689 -40.89 45.60 -10.66
C ALA A 689 -39.53 44.92 -10.88
N ASP A 690 -38.56 45.64 -11.44
CA ASP A 690 -37.21 45.13 -11.74
C ASP A 690 -36.39 44.95 -10.46
N VAL A 691 -36.53 45.88 -9.51
CA VAL A 691 -35.91 45.76 -8.17
C VAL A 691 -36.47 44.54 -7.43
N THR A 692 -37.78 44.30 -7.53
CA THR A 692 -38.42 43.12 -6.94
C THR A 692 -37.92 41.84 -7.60
N LEU A 693 -37.84 41.81 -8.94
CA LEU A 693 -37.31 40.66 -9.69
C LEU A 693 -35.88 40.33 -9.25
N ALA A 694 -34.99 41.33 -9.20
CA ALA A 694 -33.62 41.15 -8.74
C ALA A 694 -33.57 40.61 -7.30
N SER A 695 -34.37 41.16 -6.38
CA SER A 695 -34.42 40.69 -4.99
C SER A 695 -34.91 39.25 -4.88
N THR A 696 -35.99 38.89 -5.58
CA THR A 696 -36.55 37.53 -5.56
C THR A 696 -35.60 36.50 -6.19
N LEU A 697 -34.95 36.85 -7.31
CA LEU A 697 -33.95 35.99 -7.92
C LEU A 697 -32.75 35.78 -7.00
N ASN A 698 -32.27 36.84 -6.34
CA ASN A 698 -31.16 36.72 -5.39
C ASN A 698 -31.51 35.82 -4.20
N GLU A 699 -32.70 35.98 -3.61
CA GLU A 699 -33.17 35.15 -2.50
C GLU A 699 -33.32 33.67 -2.90
N SER A 700 -33.96 33.39 -4.04
CA SER A 700 -34.13 32.03 -4.55
C SER A 700 -32.80 31.37 -4.92
N SER A 701 -31.90 32.10 -5.56
CA SER A 701 -30.56 31.61 -5.91
C SER A 701 -29.73 31.31 -4.66
N THR A 702 -29.77 32.17 -3.64
CA THR A 702 -29.05 31.94 -2.37
C THR A 702 -29.56 30.68 -1.65
N LEU A 703 -30.87 30.46 -1.65
CA LEU A 703 -31.47 29.24 -1.09
C LEU A 703 -31.08 27.99 -1.90
N ALA A 704 -31.03 28.11 -3.22
CA ALA A 704 -30.64 27.04 -4.12
C ALA A 704 -29.15 26.66 -3.94
N LEU A 705 -28.24 27.62 -3.78
CA LEU A 705 -26.83 27.35 -3.43
C LEU A 705 -26.72 26.57 -2.12
N THR A 706 -27.49 26.96 -1.10
CA THR A 706 -27.51 26.21 0.16
C THR A 706 -28.05 24.78 -0.04
N SER A 707 -29.03 24.62 -0.93
CA SER A 707 -29.65 23.33 -1.21
C SER A 707 -28.74 22.42 -2.04
N SER A 708 -28.02 22.95 -3.04
CA SER A 708 -27.06 22.17 -3.84
C SER A 708 -25.95 21.59 -2.96
N SER A 709 -25.37 22.38 -2.06
CA SER A 709 -24.35 21.88 -1.12
C SER A 709 -24.87 20.76 -0.21
N ILE A 710 -26.12 20.84 0.26
CA ILE A 710 -26.74 19.76 1.06
C ILE A 710 -26.91 18.49 0.23
N LEU A 711 -27.35 18.63 -1.02
CA LEU A 711 -27.57 17.51 -1.93
C LEU A 711 -26.25 16.84 -2.36
N LEU A 712 -25.16 17.59 -2.52
CA LEU A 712 -23.84 17.03 -2.80
C LEU A 712 -23.33 16.17 -1.64
N ILE A 713 -23.48 16.64 -0.40
CA ILE A 713 -23.14 15.85 0.80
C ILE A 713 -23.99 14.57 0.85
N GLN A 714 -25.28 14.66 0.52
CA GLN A 714 -26.15 13.50 0.45
C GLN A 714 -25.70 12.50 -0.64
N ALA A 715 -25.37 12.99 -1.84
CA ALA A 715 -24.88 12.15 -2.94
C ALA A 715 -23.60 11.40 -2.55
N ALA A 716 -22.66 12.06 -1.87
CA ALA A 716 -21.44 11.45 -1.38
C ALA A 716 -21.71 10.36 -0.32
N ASP A 717 -22.56 10.63 0.69
CA ASP A 717 -22.96 9.63 1.70
C ASP A 717 -23.64 8.41 1.06
N ASP A 718 -24.55 8.65 0.11
CA ASP A 718 -25.28 7.61 -0.61
C ASP A 718 -24.32 6.75 -1.46
N SER A 719 -23.36 7.38 -2.15
CA SER A 719 -22.34 6.69 -2.96
C SER A 719 -21.41 5.82 -2.10
N ALA A 720 -20.89 6.36 -1.01
CA ALA A 720 -19.98 5.63 -0.12
C ALA A 720 -20.66 4.39 0.49
N LYS A 721 -21.92 4.52 0.92
CA LYS A 721 -22.73 3.39 1.41
C LYS A 721 -22.98 2.34 0.33
N ALA A 722 -23.30 2.77 -0.89
CA ALA A 722 -23.50 1.85 -2.00
C ALA A 722 -22.22 1.09 -2.37
N GLN A 723 -21.05 1.73 -2.31
CA GLN A 723 -19.75 1.06 -2.53
C GLN A 723 -19.42 0.02 -1.46
N ILE A 724 -19.60 0.34 -0.17
CA ILE A 724 -19.36 -0.63 0.91
C ILE A 724 -20.23 -1.88 0.72
N LEU A 725 -21.51 -1.68 0.41
CA LEU A 725 -22.43 -2.79 0.19
C LEU A 725 -22.14 -3.55 -1.12
N LEU A 726 -21.62 -2.87 -2.15
CA LEU A 726 -21.12 -3.52 -3.37
C LEU A 726 -19.92 -4.42 -3.06
N GLU A 727 -18.97 -3.95 -2.24
CA GLU A 727 -17.82 -4.74 -1.79
C GLU A 727 -18.29 -5.95 -0.98
N GLU A 728 -19.19 -5.76 -0.02
CA GLU A 728 -19.78 -6.85 0.77
C GLU A 728 -20.51 -7.88 -0.11
N ALA A 729 -21.33 -7.43 -1.06
CA ALA A 729 -22.06 -8.30 -1.99
C ALA A 729 -21.11 -9.04 -2.96
N THR A 730 -20.03 -8.38 -3.39
CA THR A 730 -18.99 -8.98 -4.25
C THR A 730 -18.22 -10.05 -3.49
N MET A 731 -17.80 -9.78 -2.26
CA MET A 731 -17.16 -10.78 -1.39
C MET A 731 -18.10 -11.96 -1.13
N ALA A 732 -19.39 -11.71 -0.90
CA ALA A 732 -20.37 -12.77 -0.75
C ALA A 732 -20.50 -13.62 -2.03
N ALA A 733 -20.56 -12.99 -3.21
CA ALA A 733 -20.61 -13.69 -4.49
C ALA A 733 -19.35 -14.53 -4.74
N GLN A 734 -18.16 -13.99 -4.50
CA GLN A 734 -16.88 -14.70 -4.63
C GLN A 734 -16.78 -15.90 -3.70
N LYS A 735 -17.31 -15.79 -2.47
CA LYS A 735 -17.39 -16.91 -1.54
C LYS A 735 -18.23 -18.07 -2.10
N PHE A 736 -19.31 -17.77 -2.83
CA PHE A 736 -20.13 -18.79 -3.50
C PHE A 736 -19.49 -19.32 -4.79
N GLU A 737 -18.70 -18.54 -5.52
CA GLU A 737 -17.87 -19.07 -6.61
C GLU A 737 -16.81 -20.04 -6.08
N PHE A 738 -16.14 -19.69 -4.99
CA PHE A 738 -15.16 -20.54 -4.32
C PHE A 738 -15.77 -21.84 -3.78
N LEU A 739 -17.02 -21.79 -3.32
CA LEU A 739 -17.77 -22.98 -2.88
C LEU A 739 -17.82 -24.08 -3.96
N VAL A 740 -17.77 -23.72 -5.26
CA VAL A 740 -17.73 -24.71 -6.35
C VAL A 740 -16.46 -25.57 -6.27
N GLN A 741 -15.31 -24.96 -5.96
CA GLN A 741 -14.07 -25.70 -5.76
C GLN A 741 -14.16 -26.57 -4.51
N VAL A 742 -14.70 -26.03 -3.40
CA VAL A 742 -14.89 -26.80 -2.16
C VAL A 742 -15.77 -28.03 -2.40
N LYS A 743 -16.87 -27.90 -3.14
CA LYS A 743 -17.74 -29.05 -3.51
C LYS A 743 -17.01 -30.05 -4.40
N THR A 744 -16.20 -29.57 -5.34
CA THR A 744 -15.37 -30.42 -6.22
C THR A 744 -14.35 -31.23 -5.42
N ASP A 745 -13.74 -30.61 -4.42
CA ASP A 745 -12.77 -31.24 -3.53
C ASP A 745 -13.44 -32.25 -2.59
N THR A 746 -14.62 -31.93 -2.02
CA THR A 746 -15.43 -32.90 -1.27
C THR A 746 -15.79 -34.12 -2.13
N ALA A 747 -16.21 -33.90 -3.38
CA ALA A 747 -16.51 -34.96 -4.32
C ALA A 747 -15.27 -35.81 -4.67
N SER A 748 -14.10 -35.19 -4.79
CA SER A 748 -12.85 -35.88 -5.09
C SER A 748 -12.44 -36.82 -3.95
N ILE A 749 -12.62 -36.39 -2.69
CA ILE A 749 -12.35 -37.22 -1.50
C ILE A 749 -13.27 -38.43 -1.43
N SER A 750 -14.55 -38.29 -1.80
CA SER A 750 -15.49 -39.42 -1.78
C SER A 750 -15.07 -40.59 -2.71
N ASN A 751 -14.12 -40.36 -3.62
CA ASN A 751 -13.56 -41.36 -4.53
C ASN A 751 -12.18 -41.90 -4.10
N VAL A 752 -11.64 -41.49 -2.95
CA VAL A 752 -10.33 -41.92 -2.45
C VAL A 752 -10.43 -43.32 -1.84
N SER A 753 -9.47 -44.18 -2.18
CA SER A 753 -9.34 -45.54 -1.63
C SER A 753 -7.93 -45.75 -1.09
N LEU A 754 -7.80 -45.74 0.24
CA LEU A 754 -6.53 -45.73 0.99
C LEU A 754 -5.82 -47.09 1.03
N ALA A 755 -6.56 -48.19 1.14
CA ALA A 755 -6.03 -49.54 1.10
C ALA A 755 -7.12 -50.55 0.71
N THR A 756 -6.75 -51.61 0.00
CA THR A 756 -7.61 -52.80 -0.12
C THR A 756 -7.53 -53.61 1.17
N LYS A 757 -8.59 -54.34 1.55
CA LYS A 757 -8.60 -55.30 2.68
C LYS A 757 -7.37 -56.20 2.70
N THR A 758 -6.82 -56.50 1.52
CA THR A 758 -5.61 -57.29 1.32
C THR A 758 -4.34 -56.64 1.90
N GLY A 759 -4.13 -55.33 1.70
CA GLY A 759 -2.96 -54.61 2.21
C GLY A 759 -2.97 -54.45 3.73
N GLY A 760 -4.14 -54.13 4.32
CA GLY A 760 -4.31 -54.09 5.77
C GLY A 760 -4.17 -55.48 6.43
N LYS A 761 -4.72 -56.52 5.78
CA LYS A 761 -4.54 -57.92 6.19
C LYS A 761 -3.07 -58.33 6.18
N ALA A 762 -2.25 -57.84 5.27
CA ALA A 762 -0.82 -58.16 5.25
C ALA A 762 -0.06 -57.61 6.45
N ALA A 763 -0.27 -56.33 6.81
CA ALA A 763 0.36 -55.73 7.98
C ALA A 763 -0.09 -56.43 9.28
N PHE A 764 -1.39 -56.74 9.39
CA PHE A 764 -1.94 -57.50 10.52
C PHE A 764 -1.40 -58.93 10.60
N ASN A 765 -1.39 -59.64 9.47
CA ASN A 765 -0.86 -61.01 9.38
C ASN A 765 0.61 -61.07 9.77
N VAL A 766 1.40 -60.00 9.58
CA VAL A 766 2.80 -59.97 10.01
C VAL A 766 2.93 -59.87 11.52
N GLY A 767 2.13 -59.00 12.15
CA GLY A 767 2.09 -58.93 13.62
C GLY A 767 1.71 -60.28 14.23
N GLU A 768 0.67 -60.94 13.70
CA GLU A 768 0.28 -62.29 14.12
C GLU A 768 1.35 -63.34 13.82
N MET A 769 1.93 -63.33 12.60
CA MET A 769 2.97 -64.28 12.19
C MET A 769 4.23 -64.14 13.05
N VAL A 770 4.65 -62.91 13.32
CA VAL A 770 5.79 -62.61 14.20
C VAL A 770 5.47 -63.07 15.63
N TYR A 771 4.29 -62.78 16.16
CA TYR A 771 3.88 -63.23 17.49
C TYR A 771 3.87 -64.76 17.61
N ASP A 772 3.23 -65.43 16.66
CA ASP A 772 3.13 -66.88 16.57
C ASP A 772 4.50 -67.55 16.46
N VAL A 773 5.40 -66.97 15.65
CA VAL A 773 6.76 -67.47 15.50
C VAL A 773 7.61 -67.17 16.73
N LEU A 774 7.39 -66.05 17.42
CA LEU A 774 8.03 -65.76 18.71
C LEU A 774 7.58 -66.74 19.79
N ASP A 775 6.29 -67.09 19.84
CA ASP A 775 5.72 -68.12 20.72
C ASP A 775 6.34 -69.51 20.41
N GLU A 776 6.43 -69.88 19.13
CA GLU A 776 7.12 -71.10 18.70
C GLU A 776 8.61 -71.11 19.04
N ALA A 777 9.30 -69.97 18.86
CA ALA A 777 10.70 -69.80 19.18
C ALA A 777 10.96 -69.88 20.69
N TYR A 778 10.02 -69.38 21.49
CA TYR A 778 10.16 -69.32 22.95
C TYR A 778 10.38 -70.71 23.55
N ASP A 779 9.65 -71.71 23.08
CA ASP A 779 9.72 -73.12 23.52
C ASP A 779 10.97 -73.89 23.06
N LEU A 780 11.79 -73.32 22.15
CA LEU A 780 12.93 -74.01 21.53
C LEU A 780 14.29 -73.75 22.19
N GLY A 781 14.39 -72.83 23.14
CA GLY A 781 15.62 -72.50 23.87
C GLY A 781 16.17 -71.10 23.56
N ASP A 782 17.51 -70.93 23.65
CA ASP A 782 18.18 -69.62 23.55
C ASP A 782 18.49 -69.19 22.10
N GLU A 783 18.72 -70.15 21.20
CA GLU A 783 19.00 -69.90 19.78
C GLU A 783 18.50 -71.06 18.90
N ALA A 784 18.05 -70.74 17.69
CA ALA A 784 17.80 -71.73 16.64
C ALA A 784 18.01 -71.11 15.26
N THR A 785 18.37 -71.94 14.27
CA THR A 785 18.61 -71.51 12.89
C THR A 785 17.82 -72.39 11.93
N ASP A 786 17.31 -71.78 10.85
CA ASP A 786 16.59 -72.42 9.75
C ASP A 786 15.42 -73.31 10.22
N VAL A 787 14.67 -72.87 11.23
CA VAL A 787 13.50 -73.60 11.75
C VAL A 787 12.30 -73.30 10.86
N VAL A 788 11.64 -74.33 10.34
CA VAL A 788 10.37 -74.17 9.62
C VAL A 788 9.26 -73.94 10.64
N SER A 789 8.50 -72.85 10.50
CA SER A 789 7.38 -72.57 11.41
C SER A 789 6.31 -73.65 11.33
N THR A 790 5.76 -74.02 12.48
CA THR A 790 4.70 -75.02 12.54
C THR A 790 3.33 -74.44 12.21
N ARG A 791 3.15 -73.14 12.44
CA ARG A 791 1.98 -72.33 12.10
C ARG A 791 2.06 -71.77 10.67
N TYR A 792 3.25 -71.47 10.18
CA TYR A 792 3.50 -70.92 8.82
C TYR A 792 4.53 -71.77 8.04
N PRO A 793 4.12 -72.91 7.46
CA PRO A 793 5.06 -73.88 6.87
C PRO A 793 5.91 -73.38 5.69
N GLU A 794 5.49 -72.29 5.04
CA GLU A 794 6.21 -71.62 3.93
C GLU A 794 7.27 -70.63 4.45
N TRP A 795 7.36 -70.44 5.77
CA TRP A 795 8.30 -69.54 6.41
C TRP A 795 9.32 -70.30 7.24
N THR A 796 10.57 -69.87 7.11
CA THR A 796 11.67 -70.29 7.97
C THR A 796 12.07 -69.14 8.87
N TYR A 797 12.36 -69.44 10.13
CA TYR A 797 12.85 -68.46 11.08
C TYR A 797 14.16 -68.89 11.72
N SER A 798 14.98 -67.90 12.02
CA SER A 798 16.16 -68.02 12.87
C SER A 798 16.04 -67.03 14.00
N PHE A 799 16.31 -67.47 15.23
CA PHE A 799 16.26 -66.57 16.38
C PHE A 799 17.46 -66.75 17.29
N ASN A 800 17.80 -65.69 18.00
CA ASN A 800 18.81 -65.68 19.04
C ASN A 800 18.37 -64.72 20.16
N LYS A 801 18.32 -65.21 21.40
CA LYS A 801 17.99 -64.45 22.61
C LYS A 801 19.24 -63.84 23.29
N THR A 802 20.45 -64.18 22.83
CA THR A 802 21.72 -63.69 23.38
C THR A 802 22.74 -63.33 22.31
N ASN A 803 23.18 -62.06 22.29
CA ASN A 803 24.26 -61.61 21.42
C ASN A 803 25.43 -61.08 22.24
N GLN A 804 26.60 -61.71 22.12
CA GLN A 804 27.84 -61.36 22.86
C GLN A 804 27.70 -61.33 24.40
N GLY A 805 26.72 -62.05 24.96
CA GLY A 805 26.49 -62.12 26.42
C GLY A 805 25.51 -61.08 26.95
N GLU A 806 24.87 -60.30 26.08
CA GLU A 806 23.73 -59.43 26.41
C GLU A 806 22.41 -60.10 25.93
N GLU A 807 21.36 -60.00 26.74
CA GLU A 807 20.01 -60.45 26.40
C GLU A 807 19.45 -59.51 25.32
N ARG A 808 19.37 -60.02 24.08
CA ARG A 808 18.88 -59.28 22.92
C ARG A 808 18.15 -60.24 22.01
N LEU A 809 16.94 -59.88 21.59
CA LEU A 809 16.14 -60.70 20.70
C LEU A 809 16.51 -60.38 19.25
N PHE A 810 16.98 -61.36 18.50
CA PHE A 810 17.10 -61.26 17.06
C PHE A 810 16.21 -62.33 16.48
N LEU A 811 15.33 -61.97 15.56
CA LEU A 811 14.48 -62.88 14.81
C LEU A 811 14.51 -62.47 13.34
N THR A 812 14.80 -63.43 12.47
CA THR A 812 14.70 -63.24 11.02
C THR A 812 13.76 -64.31 10.48
N LEU A 813 12.71 -63.87 9.79
CA LEU A 813 11.80 -64.72 9.05
C LEU A 813 12.07 -64.56 7.56
N THR A 814 12.16 -65.66 6.84
CA THR A 814 12.36 -65.68 5.38
C THR A 814 11.40 -66.66 4.75
N HIS A 815 10.67 -66.19 3.75
CA HIS A 815 9.73 -67.01 2.99
C HIS A 815 10.46 -67.94 2.02
N GLU A 816 9.82 -69.03 1.61
CA GLU A 816 10.43 -70.05 0.73
C GLU A 816 10.81 -69.53 -0.67
N ASP A 817 10.16 -68.45 -1.14
CA ASP A 817 10.49 -67.80 -2.41
C ASP A 817 11.77 -66.94 -2.36
N GLY A 818 12.22 -66.55 -1.15
CA GLY A 818 13.33 -65.63 -0.92
C GLY A 818 13.08 -64.18 -1.36
N GLU A 819 11.86 -63.85 -1.80
CA GLU A 819 11.44 -62.50 -2.21
C GLU A 819 10.73 -61.76 -1.07
N GLN A 820 10.30 -62.48 -0.03
CA GLN A 820 9.68 -61.92 1.18
C GLN A 820 10.52 -62.23 2.42
N PHE A 821 10.69 -61.22 3.27
CA PHE A 821 11.36 -61.38 4.56
C PHE A 821 10.84 -60.39 5.59
N VAL A 822 10.94 -60.78 6.86
CA VAL A 822 10.69 -59.91 8.01
C VAL A 822 11.89 -60.05 8.95
N GLU A 823 12.55 -58.95 9.26
CA GLU A 823 13.58 -58.89 10.30
C GLU A 823 13.01 -58.17 11.52
N LEU A 824 13.28 -58.73 12.68
CA LEU A 824 12.92 -58.17 13.97
C LEU A 824 14.15 -58.15 14.88
N LYS A 825 14.35 -57.02 15.53
CA LYS A 825 15.31 -56.90 16.63
C LYS A 825 14.64 -56.32 17.86
N GLY A 826 14.78 -57.03 18.97
CA GLY A 826 14.36 -56.57 20.28
C GLY A 826 15.54 -56.07 21.10
N GLU A 827 15.44 -54.85 21.61
CA GLU A 827 16.32 -54.32 22.63
C GLU A 827 15.58 -54.33 23.98
N TYR A 828 16.25 -54.87 24.99
CA TYR A 828 15.71 -55.04 26.33
C TYR A 828 16.46 -54.15 27.31
N LEU A 829 15.74 -53.29 28.03
CA LEU A 829 16.29 -52.46 29.08
C LEU A 829 15.93 -53.02 30.44
N PHE A 830 16.93 -53.56 31.13
CA PHE A 830 16.85 -54.04 32.51
C PHE A 830 17.88 -53.35 33.39
N ASP A 831 17.43 -52.46 34.27
CA ASP A 831 18.30 -51.79 35.24
C ASP A 831 18.13 -52.41 36.64
N SER A 832 18.81 -53.53 36.87
CA SER A 832 18.87 -54.23 38.17
C SER A 832 19.34 -53.35 39.36
N SER A 833 19.82 -52.13 39.11
CA SER A 833 20.30 -51.20 40.14
C SER A 833 19.26 -50.16 40.57
N LYS A 834 18.14 -50.03 39.85
CA LYS A 834 17.06 -49.08 40.15
C LYS A 834 15.79 -49.83 40.52
N THR A 835 15.48 -49.87 41.83
CA THR A 835 14.31 -50.57 42.40
C THR A 835 12.93 -50.04 41.99
N GLU A 836 12.85 -49.08 41.06
CA GLU A 836 11.61 -48.38 40.67
C GLU A 836 11.45 -48.19 39.15
N ALA A 837 12.38 -48.65 38.31
CA ALA A 837 12.23 -48.56 36.86
C ALA A 837 11.63 -49.88 36.32
N PRO A 838 10.45 -49.85 35.67
CA PRO A 838 9.88 -51.05 35.05
C PRO A 838 10.81 -51.58 33.96
N ALA A 839 10.83 -52.90 33.77
CA ALA A 839 11.47 -53.50 32.61
C ALA A 839 10.80 -52.98 31.32
N ARG A 840 11.58 -52.77 30.26
CA ARG A 840 11.09 -52.30 28.97
C ARG A 840 11.66 -53.12 27.82
N LEU A 841 10.84 -53.47 26.84
CA LEU A 841 11.25 -54.17 25.63
C LEU A 841 10.80 -53.35 24.42
N ALA A 842 11.72 -52.97 23.54
CA ALA A 842 11.36 -52.42 22.23
C ALA A 842 11.67 -53.44 21.14
N LEU A 843 10.71 -53.68 20.27
CA LEU A 843 10.84 -54.50 19.07
C LEU A 843 10.83 -53.57 17.86
N ALA A 844 11.93 -53.51 17.12
CA ALA A 844 12.00 -52.82 15.83
C ALA A 844 11.87 -53.82 14.68
N TYR A 845 11.19 -53.40 13.63
CA TYR A 845 10.84 -54.24 12.48
C TYR A 845 11.33 -53.63 11.18
N ASN A 846 11.82 -54.46 10.26
CA ASN A 846 11.87 -54.12 8.84
C ASN A 846 11.43 -55.33 8.00
N GLY A 847 11.04 -55.10 6.75
CA GLY A 847 10.75 -56.21 5.86
C GLY A 847 10.03 -55.84 4.58
N TYR A 848 9.91 -56.85 3.71
CA TYR A 848 9.14 -56.81 2.48
C TYR A 848 8.21 -58.01 2.45
N LEU A 849 6.93 -57.75 2.20
CA LEU A 849 5.92 -58.79 2.10
C LEU A 849 5.16 -58.65 0.80
N ALA A 850 4.93 -59.78 0.17
CA ALA A 850 4.16 -59.90 -1.04
C ALA A 850 2.76 -60.39 -0.65
N VAL A 851 1.75 -59.69 -1.13
CA VAL A 851 0.38 -59.78 -0.65
C VAL A 851 -0.52 -60.15 -1.81
N ASP A 852 -0.96 -61.39 -1.85
CA ASP A 852 -1.85 -61.87 -2.92
C ASP A 852 -3.24 -61.25 -2.80
N VAL A 853 -3.61 -60.48 -3.81
CA VAL A 853 -4.96 -59.94 -4.01
C VAL A 853 -5.80 -61.03 -4.66
N LEU A 854 -6.88 -61.41 -3.99
CA LEU A 854 -7.81 -62.43 -4.45
C LEU A 854 -9.05 -61.79 -5.09
N ASP A 855 -9.68 -62.47 -6.05
CA ASP A 855 -11.02 -62.12 -6.54
C ASP A 855 -12.13 -62.64 -5.59
N ASP A 856 -13.39 -62.35 -5.92
CA ASP A 856 -14.57 -62.81 -5.16
C ASP A 856 -14.70 -64.35 -5.07
N ASN A 857 -13.84 -65.13 -5.76
CA ASN A 857 -13.80 -66.59 -5.75
C ASN A 857 -12.53 -67.15 -5.07
N ASP A 858 -11.77 -66.33 -4.34
CA ASP A 858 -10.47 -66.67 -3.74
C ASP A 858 -9.37 -67.03 -4.79
N GLU A 859 -9.50 -66.59 -6.05
CA GLU A 859 -8.44 -66.76 -7.06
C GLU A 859 -7.47 -65.58 -7.03
N MET A 860 -6.16 -65.85 -7.02
CA MET A 860 -5.12 -64.82 -7.04
C MET A 860 -5.16 -64.01 -8.35
N LEU A 861 -5.47 -62.71 -8.22
CA LEU A 861 -5.48 -61.72 -9.29
C LEU A 861 -4.08 -61.16 -9.56
N ARG A 862 -3.34 -60.84 -8.49
CA ARG A 862 -1.94 -60.37 -8.50
C ARG A 862 -1.37 -60.30 -7.09
N THR A 863 -0.13 -59.82 -6.94
CA THR A 863 0.57 -59.67 -5.66
C THR A 863 1.02 -58.22 -5.45
N VAL A 864 0.77 -57.65 -4.27
CA VAL A 864 1.17 -56.27 -3.88
C VAL A 864 2.35 -56.33 -2.93
N MET A 865 3.32 -55.42 -3.08
CA MET A 865 4.43 -55.30 -2.12
C MET A 865 4.13 -54.26 -1.04
N ALA A 866 4.20 -54.68 0.21
CA ALA A 866 4.23 -53.81 1.40
C ALA A 866 5.65 -53.78 1.96
N THR A 867 6.15 -52.57 2.22
CA THR A 867 7.44 -52.36 2.91
C THR A 867 7.15 -51.94 4.35
N LEU A 868 7.78 -52.62 5.30
CA LEU A 868 7.71 -52.31 6.73
C LEU A 868 9.01 -51.61 7.13
N GLY A 869 8.88 -50.39 7.67
CA GLY A 869 10.02 -49.57 8.08
C GLY A 869 11.02 -49.31 6.96
N ASN A 870 12.14 -48.66 7.30
CA ASN A 870 13.20 -48.41 6.33
C ASN A 870 14.25 -49.55 6.36
N LYS A 871 14.38 -50.23 5.21
CA LYS A 871 15.30 -51.37 5.04
C LYS A 871 16.79 -51.05 5.24
N ASP A 872 17.19 -49.78 5.19
CA ASP A 872 18.57 -49.35 5.34
C ASP A 872 18.93 -49.04 6.80
N ASP A 873 17.96 -49.11 7.72
CA ASP A 873 18.18 -48.81 9.13
C ASP A 873 18.77 -50.01 9.90
N ASP A 874 19.66 -49.70 10.84
CA ASP A 874 20.10 -50.69 11.81
C ASP A 874 19.03 -50.86 12.88
N LEU A 875 18.24 -51.94 12.78
CA LEU A 875 17.16 -52.24 13.72
C LEU A 875 17.59 -52.25 15.20
N SER A 876 18.88 -52.44 15.52
CA SER A 876 19.37 -52.34 16.90
C SER A 876 19.44 -50.89 17.37
N VAL A 877 19.75 -49.96 16.47
CA VAL A 877 19.68 -48.52 16.73
C VAL A 877 18.23 -48.09 16.84
N VAL A 878 17.36 -48.51 15.91
CA VAL A 878 15.92 -48.20 15.93
C VAL A 878 15.28 -48.66 17.25
N ALA A 879 15.49 -49.92 17.65
CA ALA A 879 14.95 -50.44 18.91
C ALA A 879 15.48 -49.67 20.14
N ALA A 880 16.76 -49.28 20.15
CA ALA A 880 17.33 -48.47 21.23
C ALA A 880 16.76 -47.04 21.27
N GLU A 881 16.58 -46.40 20.11
CA GLU A 881 15.97 -45.06 20.02
C GLU A 881 14.48 -45.09 20.37
N CYS A 882 13.76 -46.17 20.03
CA CYS A 882 12.39 -46.41 20.49
C CYS A 882 12.31 -46.49 22.02
N LEU A 883 13.23 -47.22 22.68
CA LEU A 883 13.33 -47.21 24.14
C LEU A 883 13.64 -45.82 24.70
N ALA A 884 14.48 -45.05 24.01
CA ALA A 884 14.85 -43.70 24.41
C ALA A 884 13.76 -42.65 24.15
N GLY A 885 12.73 -42.99 23.35
CA GLY A 885 11.67 -42.06 22.92
C GLY A 885 12.12 -41.07 21.84
N ASN A 886 13.14 -41.40 21.05
CA ASN A 886 13.74 -40.50 20.03
C ASN A 886 13.51 -41.01 18.60
N MET A 887 12.34 -41.59 18.33
CA MET A 887 12.01 -42.15 17.01
C MET A 887 12.12 -41.12 15.89
N GLN A 888 12.64 -41.54 14.73
CA GLN A 888 12.70 -40.78 13.50
C GLN A 888 11.56 -41.18 12.54
N PRO A 889 11.17 -40.30 11.59
CA PRO A 889 10.26 -40.69 10.51
C PRO A 889 10.82 -41.89 9.72
N GLY A 890 10.01 -42.91 9.44
CA GLY A 890 10.45 -44.18 8.86
C GLY A 890 10.65 -45.31 9.87
N ASP A 891 10.83 -45.01 11.16
CA ASP A 891 11.05 -46.01 12.19
C ASP A 891 9.76 -46.80 12.49
N THR A 892 9.85 -48.13 12.47
CA THR A 892 8.75 -49.04 12.82
C THR A 892 9.15 -49.83 14.06
N CYS A 893 8.44 -49.63 15.18
CA CYS A 893 8.69 -50.35 16.42
C CYS A 893 7.48 -50.42 17.37
N THR A 894 7.57 -51.35 18.32
CA THR A 894 6.61 -51.52 19.44
C THR A 894 7.38 -51.58 20.74
N VAL A 895 6.97 -50.77 21.72
CA VAL A 895 7.54 -50.72 23.07
C VAL A 895 6.54 -51.32 24.05
N PHE A 896 7.01 -52.27 24.84
CA PHE A 896 6.29 -52.91 25.93
C PHE A 896 6.90 -52.47 27.25
N ASP A 897 6.08 -51.84 28.10
CA ASP A 897 6.45 -51.51 29.47
C ASP A 897 5.80 -52.51 30.41
N PHE A 898 6.57 -53.06 31.34
CA PHE A 898 6.08 -54.08 32.26
C PHE A 898 5.73 -53.48 33.62
N SER A 899 4.70 -54.01 34.28
CA SER A 899 4.23 -53.52 35.58
C SER A 899 5.17 -53.79 36.75
N ALA A 900 6.22 -54.59 36.54
CA ALA A 900 7.19 -55.01 37.54
C ALA A 900 8.56 -55.26 36.90
N ASP A 901 9.56 -55.46 37.75
CA ASP A 901 10.89 -55.89 37.34
C ASP A 901 10.83 -57.37 36.93
N VAL A 902 10.88 -57.64 35.62
CA VAL A 902 10.75 -58.97 35.03
C VAL A 902 12.11 -59.41 34.46
N SER A 903 12.43 -60.70 34.50
CA SER A 903 13.61 -61.20 33.76
C SER A 903 13.24 -61.41 32.29
N PHE A 904 14.21 -61.36 31.37
CA PHE A 904 13.95 -61.61 29.94
C PHE A 904 13.30 -62.98 29.69
N ASP A 905 13.62 -63.99 30.51
CA ASP A 905 13.02 -65.32 30.43
C ASP A 905 11.54 -65.33 30.84
N ASP A 906 11.09 -64.40 31.69
CA ASP A 906 9.73 -64.37 32.23
C ASP A 906 8.82 -63.32 31.55
N ILE A 907 9.29 -62.62 30.51
CA ILE A 907 8.56 -61.49 29.88
C ILE A 907 7.20 -61.88 29.30
N PHE A 908 7.10 -63.07 28.69
CA PHE A 908 5.86 -63.54 28.05
C PHE A 908 4.78 -63.99 29.05
N ASP A 909 5.16 -64.23 30.32
CA ASP A 909 4.25 -64.61 31.41
C ASP A 909 3.91 -63.41 32.33
N SER A 910 4.37 -62.21 32.00
CA SER A 910 4.30 -61.04 32.88
C SER A 910 3.20 -60.05 32.53
N THR A 911 2.81 -59.23 33.51
CA THR A 911 1.75 -58.22 33.33
C THR A 911 2.34 -56.94 32.73
N LEU A 912 1.81 -56.52 31.58
CA LEU A 912 2.13 -55.25 30.94
C LEU A 912 1.53 -54.06 31.72
N ALA A 913 2.27 -52.95 31.73
CA ALA A 913 1.82 -51.65 32.22
C ALA A 913 1.31 -50.76 31.08
N SER A 914 1.95 -50.82 29.92
CA SER A 914 1.55 -50.10 28.71
C SER A 914 2.19 -50.71 27.47
N VAL A 915 1.56 -50.51 26.32
CA VAL A 915 2.11 -50.81 25.01
C VAL A 915 2.00 -49.56 24.15
N GLN A 916 3.11 -49.18 23.53
CA GLN A 916 3.17 -48.09 22.57
C GLN A 916 3.70 -48.63 21.24
N SER A 917 2.98 -48.41 20.15
CA SER A 917 3.40 -48.89 18.83
C SER A 917 3.38 -47.76 17.82
N TRP A 918 4.40 -47.73 16.96
CA TRP A 918 4.47 -46.87 15.80
C TRP A 918 4.91 -47.72 14.62
N ASN A 919 4.02 -47.86 13.64
CA ASN A 919 4.31 -48.69 12.47
C ASN A 919 4.19 -47.85 11.22
N GLU A 920 5.23 -47.82 10.41
CA GLU A 920 5.21 -47.21 9.09
C GLU A 920 5.14 -48.29 8.01
N VAL A 921 4.09 -48.22 7.19
CA VAL A 921 3.89 -49.14 6.06
C VAL A 921 3.79 -48.35 4.77
N THR A 922 4.64 -48.67 3.80
CA THR A 922 4.58 -48.10 2.45
C THR A 922 4.04 -49.12 1.45
N PHE A 923 3.02 -48.73 0.68
CA PHE A 923 2.45 -49.55 -0.41
C PHE A 923 2.93 -49.03 -1.77
N THR A 924 3.48 -49.91 -2.62
CA THR A 924 4.12 -49.51 -3.90
C THR A 924 3.46 -50.06 -5.16
N ASP A 925 2.45 -50.93 -5.06
CA ASP A 925 1.79 -51.56 -6.22
C ASP A 925 0.24 -51.48 -6.17
N GLY A 926 -0.32 -50.34 -6.56
CA GLY A 926 -0.74 -50.24 -7.96
C GLY A 926 -2.23 -50.38 -8.36
N ASP A 927 -3.21 -50.48 -7.47
CA ASP A 927 -4.60 -50.74 -7.93
C ASP A 927 -5.73 -49.84 -7.45
N THR A 928 -5.55 -49.20 -6.30
CA THR A 928 -6.42 -48.09 -5.88
C THR A 928 -5.80 -46.73 -6.20
N GLY A 929 -4.62 -46.73 -6.83
CA GLY A 929 -3.87 -45.52 -7.14
C GLY A 929 -3.18 -44.88 -5.94
N PHE A 930 -3.25 -45.47 -4.73
CA PHE A 930 -2.57 -44.94 -3.54
C PHE A 930 -1.08 -45.29 -3.52
N THR A 931 -0.23 -44.28 -3.34
CA THR A 931 1.22 -44.37 -3.11
C THR A 931 1.56 -43.43 -1.96
N GLY A 932 1.98 -43.99 -0.83
CA GLY A 932 2.17 -43.20 0.38
C GLY A 932 2.47 -44.05 1.60
N THR A 933 2.44 -43.38 2.74
CA THR A 933 2.74 -43.95 4.05
C THR A 933 1.45 -44.11 4.85
N VAL A 934 1.27 -45.28 5.46
CA VAL A 934 0.27 -45.50 6.51
C VAL A 934 1.00 -45.69 7.83
N THR A 935 0.70 -44.81 8.77
CA THR A 935 1.19 -44.82 10.14
C THR A 935 0.09 -45.29 11.07
N LEU A 936 0.37 -46.33 11.85
CA LEU A 936 -0.47 -46.74 12.97
C LEU A 936 0.24 -46.36 14.26
N SER A 937 -0.42 -45.58 15.10
CA SER A 937 0.06 -45.25 16.44
C SER A 937 -0.99 -45.57 17.48
N GLY A 938 -0.59 -46.20 18.58
CA GLY A 938 -1.46 -46.42 19.73
C GLY A 938 -0.67 -46.27 21.01
N ASP A 939 -1.27 -45.64 22.02
CA ASP A 939 -0.70 -45.49 23.34
C ASP A 939 -1.76 -45.78 24.41
N ASP A 940 -1.64 -46.98 24.98
CA ASP A 940 -2.50 -47.52 26.03
C ASP A 940 -2.51 -46.66 27.30
N MET A 941 -1.46 -45.87 27.59
CA MET A 941 -1.47 -44.95 28.73
C MET A 941 -2.35 -43.72 28.50
N SER A 942 -2.42 -43.28 27.25
CA SER A 942 -3.22 -42.13 26.86
C SER A 942 -4.63 -42.52 26.41
N GLU A 943 -4.89 -43.82 26.26
CA GLU A 943 -6.14 -44.36 25.71
C GLU A 943 -6.44 -43.77 24.31
N MET A 944 -5.39 -43.43 23.56
CA MET A 944 -5.46 -42.85 22.21
C MET A 944 -4.97 -43.82 21.15
N GLY A 945 -5.71 -43.94 20.04
CA GLY A 945 -5.31 -44.67 18.85
C GLY A 945 -5.48 -43.83 17.61
N ASN A 946 -4.46 -43.75 16.74
CA ASN A 946 -4.53 -43.04 15.47
C ASN A 946 -4.05 -43.91 14.30
N ILE A 947 -4.75 -43.83 13.19
CA ILE A 947 -4.33 -44.34 11.89
C ILE A 947 -4.21 -43.15 10.96
N THR A 948 -3.00 -42.79 10.56
CA THR A 948 -2.76 -41.71 9.62
C THR A 948 -2.27 -42.29 8.30
N ALA A 949 -2.87 -41.88 7.20
CA ALA A 949 -2.41 -42.22 5.87
C ALA A 949 -2.14 -40.95 5.07
N SER A 950 -0.94 -40.82 4.53
CA SER A 950 -0.50 -39.64 3.80
C SER A 950 0.15 -40.05 2.49
N GLY A 951 -0.26 -39.42 1.38
CA GLY A 951 0.30 -39.68 0.07
C GLY A 951 -0.65 -39.36 -1.08
N LEU A 952 -0.36 -39.98 -2.23
CA LEU A 952 -1.06 -39.71 -3.48
C LEU A 952 -2.06 -40.83 -3.79
N ALA A 953 -3.34 -40.51 -4.00
CA ALA A 953 -4.31 -41.39 -4.64
C ALA A 953 -4.66 -40.86 -6.04
N GLY A 954 -4.06 -41.43 -7.08
CA GLY A 954 -4.11 -40.84 -8.42
C GLY A 954 -3.31 -39.54 -8.50
N GLU A 955 -3.97 -38.40 -8.77
CA GLU A 955 -3.36 -37.05 -8.72
C GLU A 955 -3.64 -36.32 -7.40
N LEU A 956 -4.46 -36.91 -6.51
CA LEU A 956 -4.88 -36.28 -5.27
C LEU A 956 -3.83 -36.51 -4.18
N ASP A 957 -3.20 -35.44 -3.70
CA ASP A 957 -2.31 -35.44 -2.53
C ASP A 957 -3.10 -35.11 -1.27
N PHE A 958 -3.06 -36.00 -0.28
CA PHE A 958 -3.87 -35.87 0.92
C PHE A 958 -3.25 -36.54 2.14
N THR A 959 -3.77 -36.15 3.31
CA THR A 959 -3.58 -36.84 4.58
C THR A 959 -4.95 -37.17 5.17
N ALA A 960 -5.20 -38.44 5.45
CA ALA A 960 -6.38 -38.91 6.17
C ALA A 960 -5.98 -39.46 7.54
N MET A 961 -6.70 -39.10 8.58
CA MET A 961 -6.47 -39.53 9.95
C MET A 961 -7.76 -40.08 10.54
N LEU A 962 -7.75 -41.34 10.95
CA LEU A 962 -8.76 -41.90 11.86
C LEU A 962 -8.18 -41.88 13.27
N TRP A 963 -8.98 -41.47 14.23
CA TRP A 963 -8.55 -41.41 15.63
C TRP A 963 -9.64 -41.94 16.57
N LEU A 964 -9.20 -42.49 17.68
CA LEU A 964 -10.00 -43.01 18.80
C LEU A 964 -9.41 -42.41 20.08
N ASP A 965 -10.28 -41.89 20.92
CA ASP A 965 -10.01 -41.34 22.23
C ASP A 965 -10.92 -42.05 23.26
N ASP A 966 -10.35 -43.05 23.92
CA ASP A 966 -10.96 -43.80 25.03
C ASP A 966 -10.56 -43.19 26.39
N SER A 967 -9.90 -42.01 26.40
CA SER A 967 -9.45 -41.35 27.64
C SER A 967 -10.58 -40.75 28.48
N THR A 968 -11.81 -40.82 27.98
CA THR A 968 -12.99 -40.23 28.58
C THR A 968 -14.09 -41.26 28.78
N ASP A 969 -14.99 -41.02 29.74
CA ASP A 969 -16.13 -41.92 30.02
C ASP A 969 -17.07 -42.14 28.81
N ASP A 970 -16.95 -41.33 27.75
CA ASP A 970 -17.69 -41.44 26.48
C ASP A 970 -16.69 -41.51 25.32
N GLU A 971 -16.28 -42.74 24.96
CA GLU A 971 -15.34 -43.03 23.88
C GLU A 971 -15.68 -42.18 22.65
N THR A 972 -14.70 -41.40 22.16
CA THR A 972 -14.89 -40.52 21.01
C THR A 972 -13.99 -40.98 19.88
N TYR A 973 -14.54 -41.04 18.67
CA TYR A 973 -13.76 -41.41 17.50
C TYR A 973 -14.06 -40.47 16.34
N GLY A 974 -13.09 -40.29 15.46
CA GLY A 974 -13.19 -39.29 14.40
C GLY A 974 -12.38 -39.59 13.17
N VAL A 975 -12.71 -38.86 12.12
CA VAL A 975 -12.06 -38.88 10.83
C VAL A 975 -11.75 -37.45 10.41
N GLU A 976 -10.50 -37.23 10.03
CA GLU A 976 -10.03 -35.99 9.42
C GLU A 976 -9.39 -36.30 8.07
N VAL A 977 -9.75 -35.55 7.02
CA VAL A 977 -9.10 -35.64 5.72
C VAL A 977 -8.72 -34.26 5.24
N ASN A 978 -7.43 -34.07 4.98
CA ASN A 978 -6.80 -32.85 4.50
C ASN A 978 -6.29 -33.07 3.08
N LEU A 979 -6.63 -32.18 2.14
CA LEU A 979 -5.98 -32.15 0.82
C LEU A 979 -4.82 -31.16 0.85
N HIS A 980 -3.68 -31.56 0.31
CA HIS A 980 -2.52 -30.69 0.14
C HIS A 980 -2.62 -29.90 -1.18
N ASN A 981 -3.76 -29.21 -1.36
CA ASN A 981 -4.05 -28.41 -2.54
C ASN A 981 -3.95 -26.90 -2.25
N GLU A 982 -4.11 -26.06 -3.28
CA GLU A 982 -3.99 -24.61 -3.16
C GLU A 982 -4.93 -23.99 -2.11
N ILE A 983 -6.05 -24.67 -1.81
CA ILE A 983 -7.05 -24.18 -0.86
C ILE A 983 -6.96 -24.85 0.52
N ASN A 984 -5.98 -25.73 0.77
CA ASN A 984 -5.85 -26.51 2.01
C ASN A 984 -7.20 -27.07 2.50
N TYR A 985 -7.92 -27.75 1.61
CA TYR A 985 -9.25 -28.30 1.94
C TYR A 985 -9.15 -29.26 3.13
N LYS A 986 -10.11 -29.19 4.05
CA LYS A 986 -10.24 -30.10 5.20
C LYS A 986 -11.69 -30.52 5.44
N ILE A 987 -11.93 -31.82 5.61
CA ILE A 987 -13.16 -32.36 6.18
C ILE A 987 -12.85 -33.05 7.50
N GLU A 988 -13.62 -32.73 8.53
CA GLU A 988 -13.44 -33.30 9.87
C GLU A 988 -14.81 -33.71 10.41
N MET A 989 -14.89 -34.92 10.95
CA MET A 989 -16.09 -35.48 11.57
C MET A 989 -15.74 -36.35 12.77
N SER A 990 -16.61 -36.35 13.78
CA SER A 990 -16.48 -37.21 14.95
C SER A 990 -17.84 -37.70 15.44
N ALA A 991 -17.82 -38.78 16.19
CA ALA A 991 -18.94 -39.37 16.91
C ALA A 991 -18.46 -39.82 18.29
N SER A 992 -19.41 -40.04 19.21
CA SER A 992 -19.10 -40.64 20.51
C SER A 992 -19.95 -41.87 20.74
N ASP A 993 -19.53 -42.73 21.66
CA ASP A 993 -20.21 -43.97 22.00
C ASP A 993 -21.67 -43.77 22.43
N SER A 994 -21.97 -42.62 23.05
CA SER A 994 -23.33 -42.23 23.43
C SER A 994 -24.17 -41.63 22.29
N ASP A 995 -23.55 -41.14 21.21
CA ASP A 995 -24.17 -40.59 19.99
C ASP A 995 -23.38 -41.03 18.76
N ASP A 996 -23.63 -42.29 18.36
CA ASP A 996 -23.02 -43.07 17.27
C ASP A 996 -23.36 -42.52 15.87
N VAL A 997 -23.33 -41.20 15.71
CA VAL A 997 -23.66 -40.46 14.48
C VAL A 997 -22.59 -39.43 14.20
N PHE A 998 -21.85 -39.60 13.11
CA PHE A 998 -20.82 -38.64 12.71
C PHE A 998 -21.39 -37.27 12.40
N LYS A 999 -20.80 -36.24 13.03
CA LYS A 999 -21.08 -34.82 12.78
C LYS A 999 -19.78 -34.09 12.58
N GLY A 1000 -19.80 -33.08 11.71
CA GLY A 1000 -18.55 -32.46 11.30
C GLY A 1000 -18.71 -31.21 10.48
N SER A 1001 -17.61 -30.80 9.85
CA SER A 1001 -17.57 -29.63 8.99
C SER A 1001 -16.63 -29.81 7.81
N VAL A 1002 -16.95 -29.09 6.73
CA VAL A 1002 -16.05 -28.88 5.59
C VAL A 1002 -15.48 -27.49 5.70
N THR A 1003 -14.16 -27.39 5.65
CA THR A 1003 -13.40 -26.15 5.78
C THR A 1003 -12.35 -26.02 4.67
N ALA A 1004 -11.99 -24.79 4.30
CA ALA A 1004 -10.96 -24.50 3.32
C ALA A 1004 -10.35 -23.11 3.56
N ASN A 1005 -9.11 -22.92 3.11
CA ASN A 1005 -8.39 -21.66 3.17
C ASN A 1005 -8.92 -20.71 2.09
N TYR A 1006 -9.54 -19.62 2.53
CA TYR A 1006 -10.03 -18.54 1.67
C TYR A 1006 -9.58 -17.21 2.28
N ASN A 1007 -8.93 -16.38 1.47
CA ASN A 1007 -8.30 -15.12 1.92
C ASN A 1007 -7.40 -15.32 3.16
N GLU A 1008 -6.49 -16.29 3.08
CA GLU A 1008 -5.48 -16.60 4.12
C GLU A 1008 -6.06 -17.10 5.46
N MET A 1009 -7.37 -17.39 5.52
CA MET A 1009 -8.05 -17.91 6.71
C MET A 1009 -8.79 -19.21 6.42
N MET A 1010 -8.72 -20.18 7.35
CA MET A 1010 -9.57 -21.38 7.30
C MET A 1010 -11.02 -21.02 7.64
N MET A 1011 -11.91 -21.15 6.66
CA MET A 1011 -13.34 -20.90 6.82
C MET A 1011 -14.17 -22.17 6.67
N GLN A 1012 -15.30 -22.24 7.37
CA GLN A 1012 -16.29 -23.31 7.21
C GLN A 1012 -17.22 -23.05 6.02
N PHE A 1013 -17.33 -24.03 5.13
CA PHE A 1013 -18.16 -24.01 3.92
C PHE A 1013 -19.32 -25.01 3.95
N GLY A 1014 -19.34 -25.93 4.90
CA GLY A 1014 -20.46 -26.84 5.10
C GLY A 1014 -20.47 -27.52 6.46
N THR A 1015 -21.62 -28.08 6.81
CA THR A 1015 -21.82 -28.96 7.96
C THR A 1015 -22.04 -30.38 7.47
N VAL A 1016 -21.31 -31.33 8.04
CA VAL A 1016 -21.36 -32.74 7.68
C VAL A 1016 -22.27 -33.47 8.66
N THR A 1017 -23.09 -34.39 8.16
CA THR A 1017 -23.90 -35.31 8.96
C THR A 1017 -23.89 -36.68 8.31
N GLU A 1018 -23.78 -37.73 9.11
CA GLU A 1018 -23.88 -39.10 8.63
C GLU A 1018 -25.23 -39.41 7.98
N ILE A 1019 -25.21 -40.19 6.91
CA ILE A 1019 -26.39 -40.77 6.26
C ILE A 1019 -26.16 -42.26 6.00
N THR A 1020 -27.22 -42.99 5.67
CA THR A 1020 -27.08 -44.41 5.30
C THR A 1020 -26.16 -44.56 4.08
N ASN A 1021 -25.03 -45.25 4.25
CA ASN A 1021 -24.01 -45.49 3.22
C ASN A 1021 -23.23 -44.23 2.77
N GLY A 1022 -22.96 -43.29 3.67
CA GLY A 1022 -22.06 -42.16 3.41
C GLY A 1022 -22.28 -40.93 4.30
N ILE A 1023 -22.02 -39.74 3.76
CA ILE A 1023 -22.21 -38.46 4.46
C ILE A 1023 -23.08 -37.51 3.63
N SER A 1024 -23.86 -36.69 4.32
CA SER A 1024 -24.56 -35.53 3.74
C SER A 1024 -23.85 -34.27 4.17
N VAL A 1025 -23.50 -33.41 3.22
CA VAL A 1025 -22.97 -32.07 3.51
C VAL A 1025 -24.03 -31.03 3.17
N THR A 1026 -24.42 -30.26 4.19
CA THR A 1026 -25.22 -29.04 4.01
C THR A 1026 -24.26 -27.88 3.85
N TYR A 1027 -24.18 -27.31 2.65
CA TYR A 1027 -23.27 -26.22 2.32
C TYR A 1027 -23.85 -24.85 2.69
N ILE A 1028 -23.00 -23.83 2.71
CA ILE A 1028 -23.36 -22.44 3.04
C ILE A 1028 -24.39 -21.81 2.08
N ASP A 1029 -24.59 -22.37 0.89
CA ASP A 1029 -25.64 -21.96 -0.05
C ASP A 1029 -26.99 -22.67 0.19
N GLY A 1030 -27.05 -23.52 1.22
CA GLY A 1030 -28.21 -24.33 1.57
C GLY A 1030 -28.39 -25.56 0.68
N GLU A 1031 -27.49 -25.81 -0.28
CA GLU A 1031 -27.50 -27.07 -1.03
C GLU A 1031 -27.07 -28.21 -0.12
N VAL A 1032 -27.83 -29.30 -0.16
CA VAL A 1032 -27.52 -30.54 0.53
C VAL A 1032 -27.08 -31.55 -0.51
N ILE A 1033 -25.83 -32.00 -0.40
CA ILE A 1033 -25.27 -33.02 -1.30
C ILE A 1033 -24.97 -34.27 -0.47
N ASP A 1034 -25.57 -35.38 -0.88
CA ASP A 1034 -25.31 -36.70 -0.34
C ASP A 1034 -24.12 -37.32 -1.08
N TYR A 1035 -23.02 -37.54 -0.36
CA TYR A 1035 -21.87 -38.30 -0.83
C TYR A 1035 -22.02 -39.74 -0.35
N THR A 1036 -22.42 -40.61 -1.27
CA THR A 1036 -22.72 -42.03 -1.01
C THR A 1036 -21.59 -42.94 -1.50
N ASP A 1037 -21.60 -44.21 -1.08
CA ASP A 1037 -20.54 -45.21 -1.36
C ASP A 1037 -19.19 -44.87 -0.69
N ILE A 1038 -19.24 -44.02 0.34
CA ILE A 1038 -18.11 -43.81 1.25
C ILE A 1038 -18.11 -44.97 2.24
N SER A 1039 -17.11 -45.83 2.10
CA SER A 1039 -16.85 -46.92 3.03
C SER A 1039 -15.44 -46.76 3.58
N PHE A 1040 -15.33 -46.64 4.91
CA PHE A 1040 -14.03 -46.64 5.59
C PHE A 1040 -13.44 -48.06 5.65
N LEU A 1041 -14.29 -49.09 5.55
CA LEU A 1041 -13.97 -50.51 5.45
C LEU A 1041 -15.08 -51.22 4.65
N ASP A 1042 -14.80 -51.69 3.43
CA ASP A 1042 -15.78 -52.44 2.64
C ASP A 1042 -15.98 -53.84 3.24
N GLU A 1043 -17.03 -54.03 4.04
CA GLU A 1043 -17.33 -55.32 4.67
C GLU A 1043 -17.66 -56.43 3.63
N ALA A 1044 -17.97 -56.07 2.38
CA ALA A 1044 -18.39 -57.02 1.35
C ALA A 1044 -17.24 -57.50 0.42
N LYS A 1045 -16.03 -56.96 0.53
CA LYS A 1045 -14.86 -57.38 -0.25
C LYS A 1045 -13.66 -57.69 0.62
#